data_AF-A0A1H3CGQ2-F1
#
_entry.id   AF-A0A1H3CGQ2-F1
#
_cell.length_a   1.000
_cell.length_b   1.000
_cell.length_c   1.000
_cell.angle_alpha   90.00
_cell.angle_beta   90.00
_cell.angle_gamma   90.00
#
_symmetry.space_group_name_H-M   'P 1'
#
loop_
_entity.id
_entity.type
_entity.pdbx_description
1 polymer ?
#
loop_
_entity_poly.entity_id
_entity_poly.type
_entity_poly.pdbx_seq_one_letter_code
_entity_poly.pdbx_strand_id
1 'polypeptide(L)'
;MVKKLSFFRKDSYFLLMFVMIGFSLLFSNIVFAEGVSSTIDQDIEQSGMIYTIMQKADGEKKGQVRLISVSEEASYSNYSYIIPSELVLDDGSEYAVTAISKDAFLHVRELRNIVIPDSVLLFEKGCFNIDEDSIGDENISTTEQINFYANVGSNAEKFAKENGFKLVTEGIQFEEVESFSLDKDEKSIITVKVPEFFNQDERVKWTTENKDIVSIDDNGCVSGITSGQTKIWAECEGLKSSLKIEVKEKNSESEVSTMALENATSYSGIKDGGIYSIVSALNGNMVMDVYAANKDNGANVQLWSYNGTDAQRFKAQKNNDETWSFINVNSGKAVDLASNENRNGANIQQYSSNGTNAQKWKVIDNGDGTVTFLNSNGKVIDVYGALTFAGTNIQLYQNNGTKAQRFILRQNNSYSGIYTFKSTLNQNKVVDVAAGSVDSGANIQLYDSNNTNAQKFNVESVGSNYYKITNMKSGKVLDVVSAGKENGTNIQQYEWNGTVAQKWRIQDNVDGSVTFISACNSLAMDICYGYTNNGANVWCYQLNGSKAQKWIMEPVSYTPDYSITAGSTGVDVSYWNGYNNNWNSAKSAGVQFAILRTGWGRSGDGEKDSTFEGNYSRAKAAGLPIGTYQYSYATSVAEAKAEAQFVLSILNGRALDLPVAFDIEDGSQSGLSKTELTNITIAFCDTIKAGGYTPMVYANLNWFTNKLDYDRLSSYKIWLAQYNDQPTFNKSFDIWQYSSKGQIPGLGGLIDMNRAYKNL
;
A
#
# COMPACT_ATOMS: atom_id res chain seq x y z
N MET A 1 -43.02 -9.69 51.02
CA MET A 1 -43.03 -10.84 50.09
C MET A 1 -41.65 -10.90 49.43
N VAL A 2 -40.67 -11.65 49.92
CA VAL A 2 -40.42 -13.10 49.75
C VAL A 2 -40.03 -13.52 48.31
N LYS A 3 -38.70 -13.68 48.12
CA LYS A 3 -37.91 -14.75 47.45
C LYS A 3 -38.07 -15.11 45.96
N LYS A 4 -36.92 -15.18 45.28
CA LYS A 4 -36.20 -16.40 44.79
C LYS A 4 -34.74 -16.00 44.42
N LEU A 5 -33.66 -16.40 45.12
CA LEU A 5 -32.90 -17.69 45.14
C LEU A 5 -32.49 -18.17 43.73
N SER A 6 -31.22 -18.47 43.39
CA SER A 6 -30.29 -19.45 44.01
C SER A 6 -28.84 -19.38 43.41
N PHE A 7 -27.74 -19.31 44.20
CA PHE A 7 -26.72 -20.36 44.57
C PHE A 7 -25.60 -20.67 43.52
N PHE A 8 -24.30 -21.00 43.76
CA PHE A 8 -23.39 -21.48 44.85
C PHE A 8 -21.92 -21.07 44.46
N ARG A 9 -21.03 -20.43 45.28
CA ARG A 9 -20.09 -20.88 46.36
C ARG A 9 -18.88 -21.76 45.90
N LYS A 10 -17.60 -21.39 46.17
CA LYS A 10 -16.70 -21.77 47.32
C LYS A 10 -15.24 -21.33 46.98
N ASP A 11 -14.26 -20.96 47.84
CA ASP A 11 -14.01 -21.08 49.30
C ASP A 11 -12.94 -20.04 49.80
N SER A 12 -13.27 -19.30 50.89
CA SER A 12 -12.49 -18.92 52.10
C SER A 12 -11.22 -18.00 52.03
N TYR A 13 -10.95 -16.97 52.88
CA TYR A 13 -11.23 -16.69 54.31
C TYR A 13 -11.35 -15.16 54.63
N PHE A 14 -11.98 -14.85 55.77
CA PHE A 14 -12.32 -13.53 56.36
C PHE A 14 -11.36 -13.17 57.53
N LEU A 15 -10.96 -11.90 57.70
CA LEU A 15 -10.59 -11.24 58.99
C LEU A 15 -10.43 -9.71 58.74
N LEU A 16 -11.40 -8.83 59.04
CA LEU A 16 -11.77 -8.12 60.30
C LEU A 16 -10.80 -6.99 60.79
N MET A 17 -11.40 -5.84 61.13
CA MET A 17 -10.94 -4.69 61.97
C MET A 17 -10.12 -3.58 61.26
N PHE A 18 -10.38 -2.26 61.40
CA PHE A 18 -10.98 -1.49 62.51
C PHE A 18 -11.61 -0.16 62.05
N VAL A 19 -12.69 0.24 62.72
CA VAL A 19 -13.12 1.64 62.90
C VAL A 19 -12.28 2.24 64.04
N MET A 20 -11.60 3.36 63.83
CA MET A 20 -11.16 4.25 64.90
C MET A 20 -11.63 5.68 64.64
N ILE A 21 -12.56 6.12 65.47
CA ILE A 21 -12.77 7.52 65.81
C ILE A 21 -11.79 7.85 66.95
N GLY A 22 -10.92 8.83 66.75
CA GLY A 22 -9.95 9.32 67.74
C GLY A 22 -9.63 10.80 67.53
N PHE A 23 -9.96 11.61 68.52
CA PHE A 23 -9.93 13.08 68.56
C PHE A 23 -8.51 13.70 68.60
N SER A 24 -8.44 14.98 68.16
CA SER A 24 -7.66 16.10 68.71
C SER A 24 -6.32 16.56 68.05
N LEU A 25 -6.46 17.65 67.26
CA LEU A 25 -5.69 18.92 67.23
C LEU A 25 -4.20 18.98 66.81
N LEU A 26 -3.92 20.07 66.05
CA LEU A 26 -2.65 20.72 65.60
C LEU A 26 -2.27 20.34 64.14
N PHE A 27 -2.29 21.20 63.12
CA PHE A 27 -1.99 22.64 62.96
C PHE A 27 -3.05 23.30 62.03
N SER A 28 -3.73 24.38 62.41
CA SER A 28 -3.38 25.81 62.23
C SER A 28 -3.09 26.31 60.79
N ASN A 29 -4.01 27.16 60.33
CA ASN A 29 -3.86 28.28 59.39
C ASN A 29 -3.38 27.98 57.96
N ILE A 30 -4.32 27.61 57.09
CA ILE A 30 -4.27 28.08 55.70
C ILE A 30 -5.17 29.30 55.63
N VAL A 31 -4.53 30.47 55.69
CA VAL A 31 -5.16 31.75 55.42
C VAL A 31 -5.46 31.76 53.92
N PHE A 32 -6.72 31.49 53.54
CA PHE A 32 -7.22 32.03 52.29
C PHE A 32 -7.18 33.55 52.40
N ALA A 33 -6.66 34.21 51.36
CA ALA A 33 -6.82 35.65 51.19
C ALA A 33 -8.30 36.01 51.45
N GLU A 34 -8.51 36.90 52.40
CA GLU A 34 -9.75 37.42 52.96
C GLU A 34 -11.07 36.86 52.39
N GLY A 35 -11.80 36.09 53.22
CA GLY A 35 -13.27 36.06 53.18
C GLY A 35 -13.95 34.75 52.80
N VAL A 36 -13.69 33.63 53.50
CA VAL A 36 -14.62 32.49 53.56
C VAL A 36 -14.49 31.80 54.93
N SER A 37 -15.53 31.84 55.77
CA SER A 37 -15.63 30.99 56.97
C SER A 37 -17.02 30.35 57.09
N SER A 38 -17.11 29.06 56.76
CA SER A 38 -17.94 28.01 57.37
C SER A 38 -17.82 26.76 56.48
N THR A 39 -17.21 25.69 56.97
CA THR A 39 -17.12 24.39 56.25
C THR A 39 -18.42 23.61 56.43
N ILE A 40 -18.97 23.10 55.34
CA ILE A 40 -19.87 21.94 55.37
C ILE A 40 -18.94 20.76 55.07
N ASP A 41 -18.47 20.07 56.12
CA ASP A 41 -17.64 18.86 55.96
C ASP A 41 -18.52 17.68 55.54
N GLN A 42 -18.89 17.66 54.26
CA GLN A 42 -19.43 16.47 53.61
C GLN A 42 -18.40 15.96 52.63
N ASP A 43 -17.88 14.77 52.90
CA ASP A 43 -17.02 14.06 51.98
C ASP A 43 -17.87 13.37 50.90
N ILE A 44 -17.45 13.53 49.66
CA ILE A 44 -18.12 13.01 48.48
C ILE A 44 -17.11 12.20 47.69
N GLU A 45 -17.48 10.97 47.37
CA GLU A 45 -16.68 10.06 46.55
C GLU A 45 -17.22 10.03 45.13
N GLN A 46 -16.38 10.36 44.15
CA GLN A 46 -16.71 10.26 42.73
C GLN A 46 -15.49 9.74 41.97
N SER A 47 -15.70 8.72 41.13
CA SER A 47 -14.63 8.13 40.31
C SER A 47 -13.42 7.66 41.13
N GLY A 48 -13.65 7.19 42.36
CA GLY A 48 -12.60 6.74 43.29
C GLY A 48 -11.72 7.87 43.86
N MET A 49 -12.13 9.14 43.70
CA MET A 49 -11.54 10.31 44.36
C MET A 49 -12.50 10.85 45.41
N ILE A 50 -11.97 11.23 46.57
CA ILE A 50 -12.73 11.78 47.69
C ILE A 50 -12.49 13.28 47.79
N TYR A 51 -13.56 14.05 47.79
CA TYR A 51 -13.58 15.50 47.86
C TYR A 51 -14.33 15.98 49.10
N THR A 52 -13.94 17.13 49.65
CA THR A 52 -14.70 17.85 50.68
C THR A 52 -15.25 19.14 50.10
N ILE A 53 -16.54 19.43 50.36
CA ILE A 53 -17.18 20.69 49.95
C ILE A 53 -16.64 21.88 50.76
N MET A 54 -16.23 22.94 50.06
CA MET A 54 -15.91 24.25 50.64
C MET A 54 -17.05 25.23 50.29
N GLN A 55 -17.80 25.70 51.30
CA GLN A 55 -18.96 26.57 51.08
C GLN A 55 -18.53 28.02 50.71
N LYS A 56 -19.26 28.67 49.79
CA LYS A 56 -19.25 30.15 49.63
C LYS A 56 -20.62 30.72 50.02
N ALA A 57 -20.65 31.96 50.51
CA ALA A 57 -21.70 32.54 51.36
C ALA A 57 -22.99 33.01 50.65
N ASP A 58 -23.20 32.74 49.36
CA ASP A 58 -24.08 33.59 48.57
C ASP A 58 -24.62 32.91 47.30
N GLY A 59 -25.58 31.99 47.51
CA GLY A 59 -26.75 31.78 46.62
C GLY A 59 -26.57 31.35 45.15
N GLU A 60 -25.34 31.28 44.62
CA GLU A 60 -25.06 30.78 43.28
C GLU A 60 -24.82 29.26 43.27
N LYS A 61 -25.24 28.58 42.20
CA LYS A 61 -25.16 27.12 42.03
C LYS A 61 -23.75 26.54 41.88
N LYS A 62 -22.68 27.33 42.01
CA LYS A 62 -21.28 26.88 41.87
C LYS A 62 -20.54 26.96 43.20
N GLY A 63 -20.20 25.80 43.78
CA GLY A 63 -19.36 25.69 44.97
C GLY A 63 -17.90 25.40 44.64
N GLN A 64 -17.03 25.35 45.65
CA GLN A 64 -15.64 24.89 45.49
C GLN A 64 -15.45 23.59 46.28
N VAL A 65 -14.57 22.71 45.82
CA VAL A 65 -14.21 21.49 46.53
C VAL A 65 -12.70 21.33 46.64
N ARG A 66 -12.27 20.62 47.67
CA ARG A 66 -10.89 20.21 47.90
C ARG A 66 -10.76 18.71 47.68
N LEU A 67 -9.78 18.27 46.91
CA LEU A 67 -9.43 16.85 46.81
C LEU A 67 -8.70 16.43 48.09
N ILE A 68 -9.22 15.45 48.82
CA ILE A 68 -8.66 14.99 50.10
C ILE A 68 -8.07 13.59 50.09
N SER A 69 -8.49 12.71 49.17
CA SER A 69 -7.92 11.37 49.01
C SER A 69 -8.19 10.81 47.61
N VAL A 70 -7.31 9.94 47.13
CA VAL A 70 -7.43 9.21 45.87
C VAL A 70 -7.23 7.72 46.12
N SER A 71 -8.09 6.88 45.53
CA SER A 71 -7.97 5.41 45.59
C SER A 71 -7.16 4.86 44.41
N GLU A 72 -6.51 3.71 44.58
CA GLU A 72 -5.81 3.01 43.49
C GLU A 72 -6.74 2.64 42.32
N GLU A 73 -8.02 2.40 42.61
CA GLU A 73 -9.04 2.07 41.60
C GLU A 73 -9.36 3.24 40.66
N ALA A 74 -9.05 4.48 41.06
CA ALA A 74 -9.24 5.69 40.23
C ALA A 74 -8.15 5.88 39.16
N SER A 75 -7.11 5.03 39.15
CA SER A 75 -6.05 5.12 38.16
C SER A 75 -6.49 4.66 36.77
N TYR A 76 -6.06 5.39 35.75
CA TYR A 76 -6.13 4.99 34.35
C TYR A 76 -4.96 4.06 34.00
N SER A 77 -4.89 3.61 32.74
CA SER A 77 -3.76 2.82 32.23
C SER A 77 -2.42 3.48 32.59
N ASN A 78 -1.44 2.63 32.93
CA ASN A 78 -0.10 3.05 33.35
C ASN A 78 -0.06 3.98 34.58
N TYR A 79 -0.96 3.82 35.56
CA TYR A 79 -0.95 4.56 36.83
C TYR A 79 -1.05 6.09 36.65
N SER A 80 -2.04 6.49 35.86
CA SER A 80 -2.30 7.89 35.50
C SER A 80 -3.54 8.41 36.21
N TYR A 81 -3.54 9.64 36.72
CA TYR A 81 -4.71 10.26 37.37
C TYR A 81 -5.09 11.57 36.70
N ILE A 82 -6.39 11.80 36.53
CA ILE A 82 -6.95 13.02 35.95
C ILE A 82 -7.80 13.70 37.01
N ILE A 83 -7.35 14.85 37.50
CA ILE A 83 -8.17 15.66 38.41
C ILE A 83 -9.22 16.38 37.55
N PRO A 84 -10.52 16.17 37.77
CA PRO A 84 -11.55 16.89 37.05
C PRO A 84 -11.51 18.37 37.41
N SER A 85 -11.79 19.25 36.43
CA SER A 85 -11.93 20.68 36.68
C SER A 85 -13.19 21.01 37.51
N GLU A 86 -14.23 20.19 37.37
CA GLU A 86 -15.52 20.35 38.02
C GLU A 86 -16.08 18.98 38.44
N LEU A 87 -16.63 18.94 39.64
CA LEU A 87 -17.36 17.82 40.23
C LEU A 87 -18.86 18.06 40.03
N VAL A 88 -19.56 17.10 39.42
CA VAL A 88 -21.01 17.20 39.21
C VAL A 88 -21.68 16.14 40.06
N LEU A 89 -22.52 16.57 41.01
CA LEU A 89 -23.27 15.68 41.90
C LEU A 89 -24.54 15.15 41.20
N ASP A 90 -25.12 14.10 41.77
CA ASP A 90 -26.33 13.44 41.25
C ASP A 90 -27.54 14.39 41.10
N ASP A 91 -27.58 15.47 41.89
CA ASP A 91 -28.62 16.50 41.81
C ASP A 91 -28.36 17.58 40.74
N GLY A 92 -27.26 17.45 39.99
CA GLY A 92 -26.81 18.38 38.95
C GLY A 92 -26.12 19.63 39.50
N SER A 93 -25.80 19.69 40.80
CA SER A 93 -24.96 20.75 41.34
C SER A 93 -23.50 20.59 40.92
N GLU A 94 -22.85 21.72 40.65
CA GLU A 94 -21.53 21.82 40.04
C GLU A 94 -20.55 22.46 41.03
N TYR A 95 -19.40 21.81 41.26
CA TYR A 95 -18.35 22.30 42.17
C TYR A 95 -16.99 22.32 41.50
N ALA A 96 -16.32 23.47 41.48
CA ALA A 96 -14.96 23.56 40.94
C ALA A 96 -13.95 22.92 41.90
N VAL A 97 -13.05 22.07 41.39
CA VAL A 97 -11.94 21.54 42.18
C VAL A 97 -10.85 22.61 42.26
N THR A 98 -10.67 23.22 43.44
CA THR A 98 -9.78 24.39 43.60
C THR A 98 -8.56 24.16 44.49
N ALA A 99 -8.51 23.04 45.22
CA ALA A 99 -7.42 22.75 46.13
C ALA A 99 -7.11 21.25 46.21
N ILE A 100 -5.83 20.92 46.44
CA ILE A 100 -5.37 19.55 46.73
C ILE A 100 -4.80 19.50 48.15
N SER A 101 -5.37 18.61 48.98
CA SER A 101 -4.95 18.37 50.35
C SER A 101 -3.57 17.74 50.44
N LYS A 102 -2.88 17.97 51.56
CA LYS A 102 -1.58 17.34 51.86
C LYS A 102 -1.64 15.80 51.81
N ASP A 103 -2.78 15.20 52.14
CA ASP A 103 -2.93 13.74 52.27
C ASP A 103 -3.52 13.08 51.01
N ALA A 104 -3.78 13.85 49.95
CA ALA A 104 -4.57 13.40 48.79
C ALA A 104 -4.01 12.14 48.09
N PHE A 105 -2.70 11.91 48.15
CA PHE A 105 -2.02 10.82 47.46
C PHE A 105 -1.27 9.88 48.41
N LEU A 106 -1.51 9.99 49.73
CA LEU A 106 -0.78 9.23 50.77
C LEU A 106 -0.84 7.72 50.56
N HIS A 107 -1.90 7.21 49.93
CA HIS A 107 -2.13 5.78 49.71
C HIS A 107 -1.98 5.35 48.24
N VAL A 108 -1.51 6.25 47.36
CA VAL A 108 -1.33 5.93 45.95
C VAL A 108 0.03 5.29 45.74
N ARG A 109 0.07 4.10 45.12
CA ARG A 109 1.30 3.44 44.69
C ARG A 109 1.59 3.72 43.21
N GLU A 110 2.86 3.86 42.86
CA GLU A 110 3.35 3.92 41.47
C GLU A 110 2.78 5.05 40.58
N LEU A 111 2.52 6.25 41.11
CA LEU A 111 2.04 7.39 40.30
C LEU A 111 3.02 7.72 39.15
N ARG A 112 2.59 7.64 37.89
CA ARG A 112 3.43 7.95 36.71
C ARG A 112 3.03 9.22 35.99
N ASN A 113 1.72 9.47 35.87
CA ASN A 113 1.20 10.63 35.15
C ASN A 113 0.09 11.29 35.97
N ILE A 114 0.07 12.62 36.00
CA ILE A 114 -1.04 13.35 36.60
C ILE A 114 -1.42 14.58 35.77
N VAL A 115 -2.73 14.77 35.58
CA VAL A 115 -3.31 15.94 34.93
C VAL A 115 -3.96 16.83 35.97
N ILE A 116 -3.52 18.09 36.02
CA ILE A 116 -4.03 19.10 36.95
C ILE A 116 -4.69 20.24 36.16
N PRO A 117 -6.00 20.51 36.34
CA PRO A 117 -6.70 21.57 35.64
C PRO A 117 -6.39 22.96 36.25
N ASP A 118 -6.61 24.01 35.45
CA ASP A 118 -6.40 25.41 35.88
C ASP A 118 -7.29 25.84 37.04
N SER A 119 -8.37 25.11 37.29
CA SER A 119 -9.26 25.36 38.43
C SER A 119 -8.55 25.16 39.77
N VAL A 120 -7.48 24.35 39.82
CA VAL A 120 -6.70 24.12 41.04
C VAL A 120 -5.78 25.30 41.30
N LEU A 121 -6.11 26.06 42.36
CA LEU A 121 -5.40 27.28 42.73
C LEU A 121 -4.46 27.07 43.93
N LEU A 122 -4.72 26.06 44.75
CA LEU A 122 -4.02 25.82 46.00
C LEU A 122 -3.49 24.39 46.09
N PHE A 123 -2.19 24.28 46.40
CA PHE A 123 -1.51 23.02 46.71
C PHE A 123 -1.04 23.07 48.16
N GLU A 124 -1.58 22.22 49.02
CA GLU A 124 -1.13 22.16 50.41
C GLU A 124 0.27 21.56 50.50
N LYS A 125 1.09 22.07 51.42
CA LYS A 125 2.44 21.55 51.61
C LYS A 125 2.40 20.06 51.98
N GLY A 126 3.03 19.22 51.16
CA GLY A 126 3.05 17.77 51.32
C GLY A 126 2.02 17.03 50.44
N CYS A 127 1.22 17.74 49.65
CA CYS A 127 0.42 17.09 48.61
C CYS A 127 1.35 16.30 47.68
N PHE A 128 0.94 15.10 47.26
CA PHE A 128 1.77 14.12 46.55
C PHE A 128 2.82 13.38 47.39
N ASN A 129 2.69 13.37 48.73
CA ASN A 129 3.39 12.36 49.53
C ASN A 129 2.91 10.97 49.11
N ILE A 130 3.81 10.15 48.58
CA ILE A 130 3.61 8.76 48.20
C ILE A 130 4.23 7.90 49.31
N ASP A 131 3.57 6.82 49.72
CA ASP A 131 4.04 5.94 50.80
C ASP A 131 5.42 5.32 50.49
N GLU A 132 6.45 5.67 51.28
CA GLU A 132 7.82 5.16 51.15
C GLU A 132 7.94 3.67 51.55
N ASP A 133 6.99 3.12 52.32
CA ASP A 133 7.08 1.74 52.85
C ASP A 133 6.61 0.65 51.86
N SER A 134 6.29 1.02 50.60
CA SER A 134 5.86 0.11 49.54
C SER A 134 6.90 -0.10 48.40
N ILE A 135 8.18 0.25 48.62
CA ILE A 135 9.24 0.14 47.60
C ILE A 135 9.74 -1.33 47.51
N GLY A 136 9.04 -2.14 46.72
CA GLY A 136 9.55 -3.39 46.16
C GLY A 136 10.16 -3.13 44.78
N ASP A 137 11.38 -3.62 44.57
CA ASP A 137 12.19 -3.66 43.33
C ASP A 137 11.53 -3.15 42.02
N GLU A 138 11.46 -1.83 41.84
CA GLU A 138 11.91 -1.07 40.66
C GLU A 138 11.53 0.42 40.83
N ASN A 139 12.55 1.27 40.96
CA ASN A 139 12.50 2.69 41.34
C ASN A 139 11.52 3.57 40.54
N ILE A 140 10.44 4.03 41.17
CA ILE A 140 9.85 5.35 40.92
C ILE A 140 9.60 6.04 42.26
N SER A 141 10.58 6.77 42.79
CA SER A 141 10.48 7.42 44.12
C SER A 141 11.10 8.83 44.19
N THR A 142 11.19 9.53 43.06
CA THR A 142 11.54 10.97 43.06
C THR A 142 10.55 11.74 42.20
N THR A 143 10.25 12.98 42.59
CA THR A 143 9.37 13.92 41.86
C THR A 143 9.77 14.10 40.38
N GLU A 144 11.03 13.82 40.04
CA GLU A 144 11.59 13.88 38.69
C GLU A 144 11.06 12.79 37.72
N GLN A 145 10.38 11.76 38.22
CA GLN A 145 9.88 10.65 37.40
C GLN A 145 8.37 10.69 37.11
N ILE A 146 7.63 11.63 37.72
CA ILE A 146 6.19 11.82 37.50
C ILE A 146 5.98 12.84 36.38
N ASN A 147 5.31 12.46 35.29
CA ASN A 147 4.90 13.40 34.25
C ASN A 147 3.71 14.23 34.76
N PHE A 148 3.94 15.53 34.94
CA PHE A 148 2.97 16.48 35.49
C PHE A 148 2.40 17.35 34.36
N TYR A 149 1.16 17.11 33.98
CA TYR A 149 0.47 17.79 32.89
C TYR A 149 -0.30 19.01 33.42
N ALA A 150 0.05 20.20 32.93
CA ALA A 150 -0.55 21.47 33.35
C ALA A 150 -0.55 22.48 32.19
N ASN A 151 -1.52 23.39 32.15
CA ASN A 151 -1.54 24.41 31.09
C ASN A 151 -0.45 25.48 31.33
N VAL A 152 0.06 26.06 30.25
CA VAL A 152 1.03 27.16 30.29
C VAL A 152 0.43 28.37 31.03
N GLY A 153 1.15 28.88 32.03
CA GLY A 153 0.76 30.01 32.87
C GLY A 153 -0.08 29.65 34.09
N SER A 154 -0.43 28.37 34.28
CA SER A 154 -1.28 27.91 35.39
C SER A 154 -0.55 27.88 36.74
N ASN A 155 -1.32 27.88 37.85
CA ASN A 155 -0.75 27.65 39.19
C ASN A 155 -0.13 26.26 39.31
N ALA A 156 -0.68 25.28 38.58
CA ALA A 156 -0.16 23.92 38.51
C ALA A 156 1.24 23.89 37.85
N GLU A 157 1.45 24.63 36.75
CA GLU A 157 2.76 24.78 36.11
C GLU A 157 3.79 25.38 37.08
N LYS A 158 3.39 26.44 37.80
CA LYS A 158 4.24 27.10 38.79
C LYS A 158 4.62 26.14 39.92
N PHE A 159 3.64 25.44 40.49
CA PHE A 159 3.86 24.45 41.55
C PHE A 159 4.81 23.34 41.10
N ALA A 160 4.62 22.80 39.89
CA ALA A 160 5.46 21.75 39.33
C ALA A 160 6.93 22.19 39.21
N LYS A 161 7.17 23.41 38.70
CA LYS A 161 8.51 24.00 38.59
C LYS A 161 9.17 24.20 39.95
N GLU A 162 8.43 24.72 40.92
CA GLU A 162 8.95 24.99 42.28
C GLU A 162 9.30 23.71 43.05
N ASN A 163 8.70 22.57 42.70
CA ASN A 163 8.87 21.29 43.40
C ASN A 163 9.60 20.21 42.56
N GLY A 164 10.16 20.56 41.40
CA GLY A 164 11.03 19.69 40.61
C GLY A 164 10.32 18.55 39.85
N PHE A 165 9.03 18.70 39.54
CA PHE A 165 8.29 17.71 38.74
C PHE A 165 8.70 17.75 37.26
N LYS A 166 8.59 16.61 36.56
CA LYS A 166 8.74 16.56 35.10
C LYS A 166 7.50 17.14 34.42
N LEU A 167 7.54 18.45 34.24
CA LEU A 167 6.45 19.23 33.67
C LEU A 167 6.23 18.95 32.17
N VAL A 168 4.98 18.69 31.80
CA VAL A 168 4.50 18.54 30.42
C VAL A 168 3.45 19.61 30.16
N THR A 169 3.90 20.79 29.69
CA THR A 169 3.03 21.98 29.53
C THR A 169 2.15 21.97 28.30
N GLU A 170 2.50 21.16 27.31
CA GLU A 170 1.87 21.18 25.99
C GLU A 170 0.84 20.05 25.80
N GLY A 171 0.30 19.48 26.88
CA GLY A 171 -0.41 18.20 26.86
C GLY A 171 -1.35 17.95 25.66
N ILE A 172 -2.11 18.96 25.22
CA ILE A 172 -2.82 18.95 23.93
C ILE A 172 -2.02 19.75 22.89
N GLN A 173 -1.61 19.09 21.80
CA GLN A 173 -0.81 19.71 20.74
C GLN A 173 -1.58 19.78 19.44
N PHE A 174 -1.70 20.97 18.86
CA PHE A 174 -2.13 21.10 17.47
C PHE A 174 -1.11 20.42 16.55
N GLU A 175 -1.58 19.66 15.57
CA GLU A 175 -0.68 19.05 14.58
C GLU A 175 -0.09 20.09 13.62
N GLU A 176 -0.68 21.29 13.57
CA GLU A 176 -0.26 22.41 12.74
C GLU A 176 0.67 23.39 13.49
N VAL A 177 1.60 23.98 12.75
CA VAL A 177 2.69 24.81 13.29
C VAL A 177 2.23 26.24 13.57
N GLU A 178 1.92 26.52 14.84
CA GLU A 178 1.72 27.84 15.49
C GLU A 178 0.57 28.73 14.99
N SER A 179 0.19 28.66 13.72
CA SER A 179 -0.92 29.40 13.12
C SER A 179 -1.46 28.72 11.87
N PHE A 180 -2.75 28.94 11.58
CA PHE A 180 -3.46 28.43 10.42
C PHE A 180 -4.12 29.58 9.65
N SER A 181 -4.15 29.51 8.33
CA SER A 181 -4.85 30.50 7.51
C SER A 181 -5.79 29.85 6.50
N LEU A 182 -6.98 30.42 6.32
CA LEU A 182 -7.97 30.01 5.35
C LEU A 182 -8.66 31.23 4.72
N ASP A 183 -9.29 31.05 3.57
CA ASP A 183 -10.08 32.10 2.93
C ASP A 183 -11.48 32.22 3.56
N LYS A 184 -12.12 33.38 3.40
CA LYS A 184 -13.53 33.57 3.72
C LYS A 184 -14.40 32.52 2.99
N ASP A 185 -15.35 31.94 3.72
CA ASP A 185 -16.24 30.84 3.32
C ASP A 185 -15.55 29.47 3.13
N GLU A 186 -14.23 29.37 3.34
CA GLU A 186 -13.49 28.10 3.34
C GLU A 186 -13.71 27.33 4.65
N LYS A 187 -13.54 26.00 4.59
CA LYS A 187 -13.56 25.12 5.76
C LYS A 187 -12.30 24.26 5.81
N SER A 188 -11.85 23.92 7.01
CA SER A 188 -10.76 22.96 7.22
C SER A 188 -10.92 22.26 8.56
N ILE A 189 -10.40 21.05 8.66
CA ILE A 189 -10.40 20.29 9.92
C ILE A 189 -9.08 20.56 10.64
N ILE A 190 -9.17 20.99 11.89
CA ILE A 190 -8.03 21.15 12.77
C ILE A 190 -7.96 19.93 13.68
N THR A 191 -6.82 19.24 13.68
CA THR A 191 -6.55 18.08 14.54
C THR A 191 -5.63 18.45 15.70
N VAL A 192 -5.86 17.78 16.83
CA VAL A 192 -5.00 17.85 18.02
C VAL A 192 -4.56 16.46 18.41
N LYS A 193 -3.32 16.33 18.89
CA LYS A 193 -2.83 15.17 19.61
C LYS A 193 -3.13 15.35 21.09
N VAL A 194 -3.67 14.29 21.70
CA VAL A 194 -3.88 14.20 23.14
C VAL A 194 -2.99 13.10 23.74
N PRO A 195 -2.69 13.13 25.05
CA PRO A 195 -1.91 12.09 25.71
C PRO A 195 -2.53 10.70 25.56
N GLU A 196 -1.70 9.69 25.24
CA GLU A 196 -2.14 8.33 24.88
C GLU A 196 -2.95 7.59 25.97
N PHE A 197 -2.87 8.01 27.24
CA PHE A 197 -3.63 7.42 28.34
C PHE A 197 -5.06 7.98 28.46
N PHE A 198 -5.47 8.92 27.62
CA PHE A 198 -6.88 9.27 27.47
C PHE A 198 -7.60 8.19 26.64
N ASN A 199 -8.55 7.47 27.25
CA ASN A 199 -9.55 6.66 26.53
C ASN A 199 -10.28 7.46 25.43
N GLN A 200 -9.95 7.22 24.15
CA GLN A 200 -10.63 7.68 22.92
C GLN A 200 -10.65 9.21 22.64
N ASP A 201 -10.42 9.57 21.37
CA ASP A 201 -10.32 10.94 20.81
C ASP A 201 -11.64 11.77 20.88
N GLU A 202 -12.77 11.19 21.31
CA GLU A 202 -14.10 11.82 21.29
C GLU A 202 -14.31 12.90 22.39
N ARG A 203 -13.28 13.24 23.18
CA ARG A 203 -13.41 14.10 24.38
C ARG A 203 -12.92 15.54 24.20
N VAL A 204 -12.48 15.93 23.00
CA VAL A 204 -12.01 17.29 22.73
C VAL A 204 -13.18 18.25 22.54
N LYS A 205 -13.24 19.28 23.39
CA LYS A 205 -14.19 20.39 23.28
C LYS A 205 -13.54 21.55 22.50
N TRP A 206 -14.22 22.01 21.46
CA TRP A 206 -13.75 23.08 20.59
C TRP A 206 -14.47 24.40 20.89
N THR A 207 -13.71 25.48 20.99
CA THR A 207 -14.29 26.83 21.10
C THR A 207 -13.51 27.83 20.24
N THR A 208 -14.15 28.95 19.92
CA THR A 208 -13.53 30.08 19.21
C THR A 208 -13.62 31.33 20.07
N GLU A 209 -12.56 32.12 20.05
CA GLU A 209 -12.51 33.44 20.70
C GLU A 209 -13.44 34.44 20.00
N ASN A 210 -13.57 34.36 18.67
CA ASN A 210 -14.43 35.25 17.90
C ASN A 210 -15.27 34.50 16.85
N LYS A 211 -16.56 34.36 17.15
CA LYS A 211 -17.57 33.69 16.31
C LYS A 211 -17.92 34.46 15.04
N ASP A 212 -17.53 35.73 14.92
CA ASP A 212 -17.78 36.53 13.71
C ASP A 212 -16.68 36.33 12.65
N ILE A 213 -15.51 35.83 13.06
CA ILE A 213 -14.35 35.56 12.20
C ILE A 213 -14.32 34.09 11.79
N VAL A 214 -14.48 33.16 12.75
CA VAL A 214 -14.55 31.72 12.47
C VAL A 214 -15.65 31.04 13.27
N SER A 215 -16.28 30.02 12.68
CA SER A 215 -17.00 28.99 13.45
C SER A 215 -16.14 27.73 13.54
N ILE A 216 -16.34 26.95 14.60
CA ILE A 216 -15.74 25.63 14.75
C ILE A 216 -16.79 24.68 15.32
N ASP A 217 -16.88 23.46 14.76
CA ASP A 217 -17.81 22.44 15.24
C ASP A 217 -17.14 21.43 16.19
N ASP A 218 -17.94 20.51 16.74
CA ASP A 218 -17.49 19.50 17.69
C ASP A 218 -16.45 18.51 17.10
N ASN A 219 -16.30 18.48 15.77
CA ASN A 219 -15.32 17.65 15.07
C ASN A 219 -14.03 18.42 14.72
N GLY A 220 -13.88 19.67 15.17
CA GLY A 220 -12.73 20.52 14.87
C GLY A 220 -12.76 21.15 13.46
N CYS A 221 -13.91 21.14 12.77
CA CYS A 221 -14.04 21.77 11.46
C CYS A 221 -14.20 23.29 11.61
N VAL A 222 -13.13 24.04 11.31
CA VAL A 222 -13.12 25.50 11.30
C VAL A 222 -13.66 26.03 9.97
N SER A 223 -14.55 27.02 10.01
CA SER A 223 -15.07 27.72 8.83
C SER A 223 -14.79 29.22 8.92
N GLY A 224 -14.22 29.82 7.87
CA GLY A 224 -13.98 31.26 7.78
C GLY A 224 -15.26 32.04 7.49
N ILE A 225 -15.61 33.02 8.33
CA ILE A 225 -16.85 33.81 8.23
C ILE A 225 -16.56 35.23 7.74
N THR A 226 -15.67 35.94 8.42
CA THR A 226 -15.25 37.30 8.05
C THR A 226 -13.74 37.39 8.13
N SER A 227 -13.13 38.19 7.25
CA SER A 227 -11.68 38.39 7.28
C SER A 227 -11.22 38.98 8.62
N GLY A 228 -10.06 38.51 9.09
CA GLY A 228 -9.51 38.89 10.39
C GLY A 228 -8.65 37.80 11.00
N GLN A 229 -8.15 38.06 12.21
CA GLN A 229 -7.38 37.08 12.99
C GLN A 229 -8.09 36.79 14.31
N THR A 230 -8.09 35.53 14.74
CA THR A 230 -8.66 35.09 16.01
C THR A 230 -7.92 33.85 16.53
N LYS A 231 -8.38 33.28 17.63
CA LYS A 231 -7.90 32.01 18.17
C LYS A 231 -9.04 31.02 18.30
N ILE A 232 -8.73 29.75 18.07
CA ILE A 232 -9.54 28.63 18.51
C ILE A 232 -8.87 27.93 19.69
N TRP A 233 -9.65 27.24 20.50
CA TRP A 233 -9.19 26.50 21.66
C TRP A 233 -9.68 25.06 21.59
N ALA A 234 -8.77 24.13 21.89
CA ALA A 234 -9.07 22.74 22.14
C ALA A 234 -8.91 22.45 23.63
N GLU A 235 -9.93 21.85 24.25
CA GLU A 235 -9.93 21.46 25.66
C GLU A 235 -10.23 19.96 25.81
N CYS A 236 -9.41 19.23 26.56
CA CYS A 236 -9.62 17.81 26.85
C CYS A 236 -9.14 17.53 28.28
N GLU A 237 -10.03 17.01 29.12
CA GLU A 237 -9.72 16.62 30.50
C GLU A 237 -9.02 17.73 31.32
N GLY A 238 -9.46 18.99 31.12
CA GLY A 238 -8.93 20.18 31.83
C GLY A 238 -7.66 20.78 31.22
N LEU A 239 -7.02 20.10 30.26
CA LEU A 239 -5.92 20.66 29.47
C LEU A 239 -6.47 21.51 28.33
N LYS A 240 -5.78 22.62 28.01
CA LYS A 240 -6.17 23.60 26.99
C LYS A 240 -5.00 23.99 26.13
N SER A 241 -5.26 24.11 24.84
CA SER A 241 -4.30 24.68 23.87
C SER A 241 -5.04 25.62 22.91
N SER A 242 -4.33 26.62 22.39
CA SER A 242 -4.88 27.57 21.41
C SER A 242 -4.13 27.55 20.09
N LEU A 243 -4.84 27.71 18.97
CA LEU A 243 -4.27 27.93 17.64
C LEU A 243 -4.72 29.28 17.10
N LYS A 244 -3.78 30.06 16.56
CA LYS A 244 -4.10 31.32 15.89
C LYS A 244 -4.64 31.05 14.48
N ILE A 245 -5.80 31.61 14.16
CA ILE A 245 -6.44 31.50 12.84
C ILE A 245 -6.44 32.86 12.14
N GLU A 246 -6.07 32.89 10.86
CA GLU A 246 -6.20 34.04 9.97
C GLU A 246 -7.20 33.72 8.85
N VAL A 247 -8.30 34.48 8.79
CA VAL A 247 -9.24 34.44 7.68
C VAL A 247 -8.91 35.57 6.71
N LYS A 248 -8.62 35.22 5.46
CA LYS A 248 -8.29 36.20 4.41
C LYS A 248 -9.56 36.55 3.64
N GLU A 249 -9.68 37.82 3.22
CA GLU A 249 -10.69 38.17 2.22
C GLU A 249 -10.43 37.35 0.96
N LYS A 250 -11.51 36.87 0.36
CA LYS A 250 -11.44 36.08 -0.87
C LYS A 250 -10.93 36.99 -1.99
N ASN A 251 -9.63 36.96 -2.26
CA ASN A 251 -9.04 37.71 -3.34
C ASN A 251 -9.73 37.30 -4.65
N SER A 252 -10.27 38.28 -5.37
CA SER A 252 -10.70 38.12 -6.75
C SER A 252 -9.46 37.99 -7.63
N GLU A 253 -8.73 36.88 -7.53
CA GLU A 253 -7.71 36.47 -8.50
C GLU A 253 -8.30 35.41 -9.43
N SER A 254 -9.20 35.86 -10.31
CA SER A 254 -9.86 35.00 -11.30
C SER A 254 -9.21 35.03 -12.69
N GLU A 255 -8.03 35.63 -12.89
CA GLU A 255 -7.39 35.65 -14.23
C GLU A 255 -5.87 35.36 -14.24
N VAL A 256 -5.15 35.56 -13.13
CA VAL A 256 -3.68 35.42 -13.10
C VAL A 256 -3.23 33.95 -13.01
N SER A 257 -3.97 33.08 -12.30
CA SER A 257 -3.58 31.67 -12.11
C SER A 257 -3.83 30.78 -13.34
N THR A 258 -4.79 31.15 -14.19
CA THR A 258 -5.15 30.43 -15.42
C THR A 258 -4.09 30.63 -16.51
N MET A 259 -3.66 31.87 -16.75
CA MET A 259 -2.61 32.18 -17.74
C MET A 259 -1.22 31.67 -17.31
N ALA A 260 -0.94 31.60 -16.01
CA ALA A 260 0.29 31.03 -15.50
C ALA A 260 0.38 29.51 -15.74
N LEU A 261 -0.73 28.77 -15.56
CA LEU A 261 -0.81 27.33 -15.82
C LEU A 261 -0.82 26.98 -17.32
N GLU A 262 -1.43 27.81 -18.17
CA GLU A 262 -1.37 27.60 -19.63
C GLU A 262 0.06 27.66 -20.16
N ASN A 263 0.91 28.50 -19.55
CA ASN A 263 2.34 28.63 -19.88
C ASN A 263 3.27 27.75 -19.03
N ALA A 264 2.73 27.02 -18.05
CA ALA A 264 3.52 26.14 -17.18
C ALA A 264 4.00 24.89 -17.95
N THR A 265 5.17 24.39 -17.53
CA THR A 265 5.83 23.25 -18.16
C THR A 265 5.00 21.98 -17.98
N SER A 266 4.71 21.29 -19.09
CA SER A 266 4.03 20.00 -19.07
C SER A 266 4.89 18.95 -18.36
N TYR A 267 4.27 18.14 -17.50
CA TYR A 267 4.95 17.08 -16.78
C TYR A 267 5.43 15.98 -17.75
N SER A 268 6.74 15.74 -17.78
CA SER A 268 7.40 14.83 -18.72
C SER A 268 7.45 13.37 -18.24
N GLY A 269 7.06 13.09 -17.00
CA GLY A 269 7.11 11.75 -16.40
C GLY A 269 6.00 10.78 -16.83
N ILE A 270 5.00 11.25 -17.62
CA ILE A 270 3.90 10.40 -18.11
C ILE A 270 4.32 9.67 -19.37
N LYS A 271 4.12 8.35 -19.39
CA LYS A 271 4.33 7.49 -20.54
C LYS A 271 3.00 7.16 -21.19
N ASP A 272 2.94 7.31 -22.51
CA ASP A 272 1.77 6.88 -23.28
C ASP A 272 1.54 5.37 -23.11
N GLY A 273 0.32 5.00 -22.75
CA GLY A 273 -0.07 3.65 -22.38
C GLY A 273 0.33 3.21 -20.96
N GLY A 274 1.05 4.04 -20.20
CA GLY A 274 1.42 3.74 -18.81
C GLY A 274 0.20 3.69 -17.89
N ILE A 275 0.22 2.81 -16.89
CA ILE A 275 -0.83 2.71 -15.87
C ILE A 275 -0.36 3.43 -14.62
N TYR A 276 -1.22 4.22 -13.99
CA TYR A 276 -0.90 5.04 -12.83
C TYR A 276 -1.95 4.91 -11.73
N SER A 277 -1.51 5.01 -10.48
CA SER A 277 -2.37 5.42 -9.36
C SER A 277 -2.21 6.93 -9.19
N ILE A 278 -3.32 7.67 -9.13
CA ILE A 278 -3.32 9.12 -8.96
C ILE A 278 -3.50 9.41 -7.46
N VAL A 279 -2.40 9.73 -6.77
CA VAL A 279 -2.35 9.86 -5.32
C VAL A 279 -2.59 11.32 -4.91
N SER A 280 -3.38 11.57 -3.88
CA SER A 280 -3.54 12.93 -3.35
C SER A 280 -2.27 13.40 -2.63
N ALA A 281 -1.88 14.66 -2.82
CA ALA A 281 -0.80 15.26 -2.04
C ALA A 281 -1.21 15.58 -0.59
N LEU A 282 -2.51 15.55 -0.26
CA LEU A 282 -3.01 15.72 1.10
C LEU A 282 -2.74 14.49 1.98
N ASN A 283 -2.80 13.29 1.38
CA ASN A 283 -2.54 12.03 2.08
C ASN A 283 -2.06 10.96 1.08
N GLY A 284 -0.82 10.48 1.28
CA GLY A 284 -0.16 9.51 0.41
C GLY A 284 -0.81 8.11 0.34
N ASN A 285 -1.78 7.83 1.21
CA ASN A 285 -2.60 6.62 1.19
C ASN A 285 -3.94 6.79 0.47
N MET A 286 -4.32 8.02 0.10
CA MET A 286 -5.58 8.30 -0.60
C MET A 286 -5.34 8.47 -2.09
N VAL A 287 -6.10 7.74 -2.90
CA VAL A 287 -5.98 7.74 -4.36
C VAL A 287 -7.32 8.00 -5.02
N MET A 288 -7.26 8.50 -6.25
CA MET A 288 -8.43 8.55 -7.13
C MET A 288 -8.99 7.15 -7.36
N ASP A 289 -10.31 7.00 -7.21
CA ASP A 289 -11.03 5.74 -7.18
C ASP A 289 -12.38 5.91 -7.88
N VAL A 290 -12.78 4.92 -8.68
CA VAL A 290 -14.15 4.85 -9.22
C VAL A 290 -15.05 4.17 -8.19
N TYR A 291 -16.04 4.91 -7.69
CA TYR A 291 -16.91 4.48 -6.61
C TYR A 291 -17.48 3.07 -6.84
N ALA A 292 -17.28 2.21 -5.84
CA ALA A 292 -17.73 0.81 -5.81
C ALA A 292 -17.25 -0.04 -7.02
N ALA A 293 -16.15 0.35 -7.68
CA ALA A 293 -15.68 -0.26 -8.93
C ALA A 293 -16.77 -0.33 -10.03
N ASN A 294 -17.76 0.58 -9.95
CA ASN A 294 -18.87 0.62 -10.88
C ASN A 294 -18.34 0.84 -12.31
N LYS A 295 -18.93 0.17 -13.30
CA LYS A 295 -18.51 0.26 -14.72
C LYS A 295 -19.42 1.14 -15.56
N ASP A 296 -20.47 1.72 -14.99
CA ASP A 296 -21.45 2.52 -15.72
C ASP A 296 -20.91 3.93 -16.03
N ASN A 297 -21.46 4.53 -17.08
CA ASN A 297 -21.26 5.95 -17.37
C ASN A 297 -21.85 6.78 -16.24
N GLY A 298 -21.13 7.83 -15.83
CA GLY A 298 -21.54 8.71 -14.75
C GLY A 298 -21.25 8.19 -13.34
N ALA A 299 -20.60 7.02 -13.21
CA ALA A 299 -20.13 6.58 -11.90
C ALA A 299 -19.11 7.58 -11.34
N ASN A 300 -19.26 7.88 -10.05
CA ASN A 300 -18.51 8.93 -9.39
C ASN A 300 -17.01 8.60 -9.28
N VAL A 301 -16.17 9.62 -9.41
CA VAL A 301 -14.74 9.53 -9.07
C VAL A 301 -14.53 10.20 -7.72
N GLN A 302 -13.88 9.50 -6.80
CA GLN A 302 -13.71 9.89 -5.40
C GLN A 302 -12.27 9.64 -4.93
N LEU A 303 -11.93 10.10 -3.74
CA LEU A 303 -10.78 9.58 -2.99
C LEU A 303 -11.18 8.32 -2.23
N TRP A 304 -10.31 7.33 -2.27
CA TRP A 304 -10.43 6.13 -1.44
C TRP A 304 -9.06 5.68 -0.94
N SER A 305 -9.03 4.95 0.17
CA SER A 305 -7.80 4.34 0.66
C SER A 305 -7.23 3.38 -0.39
N TYR A 306 -5.94 3.47 -0.65
CA TYR A 306 -5.28 2.64 -1.64
C TYR A 306 -5.43 1.16 -1.31
N ASN A 307 -6.07 0.41 -2.20
CA ASN A 307 -6.33 -1.02 -2.08
C ASN A 307 -5.81 -1.82 -3.29
N GLY A 308 -5.21 -1.15 -4.28
CA GLY A 308 -4.56 -1.77 -5.44
C GLY A 308 -5.50 -2.37 -6.48
N THR A 309 -6.82 -2.21 -6.33
CA THR A 309 -7.81 -2.71 -7.28
C THR A 309 -7.78 -1.92 -8.59
N ASP A 310 -8.34 -2.51 -9.66
CA ASP A 310 -8.39 -1.89 -10.98
C ASP A 310 -9.28 -0.64 -11.04
N ALA A 311 -10.13 -0.42 -10.02
CA ALA A 311 -10.91 0.80 -9.86
C ALA A 311 -10.04 2.03 -9.50
N GLN A 312 -8.82 1.81 -9.01
CA GLN A 312 -7.86 2.85 -8.59
C GLN A 312 -6.70 3.05 -9.57
N ARG A 313 -6.76 2.39 -10.73
CA ARG A 313 -5.68 2.37 -11.73
C ARG A 313 -6.18 3.00 -13.01
N PHE A 314 -5.38 3.90 -13.56
CA PHE A 314 -5.74 4.66 -14.76
C PHE A 314 -4.62 4.57 -15.79
N LYS A 315 -4.95 4.07 -16.98
CA LYS A 315 -4.07 4.11 -18.15
C LYS A 315 -4.05 5.54 -18.69
N ALA A 316 -2.87 6.15 -18.74
CA ALA A 316 -2.67 7.43 -19.40
C ALA A 316 -2.57 7.21 -20.92
N GLN A 317 -3.38 7.94 -21.68
CA GLN A 317 -3.37 7.95 -23.14
C GLN A 317 -3.08 9.37 -23.62
N LYS A 318 -2.02 9.52 -24.43
CA LYS A 318 -1.64 10.82 -24.98
C LYS A 318 -2.58 11.21 -26.12
N ASN A 319 -3.10 12.44 -26.09
CA ASN A 319 -3.91 13.00 -27.16
C ASN A 319 -3.04 13.80 -28.15
N ASN A 320 -3.59 14.08 -29.33
CA ASN A 320 -2.90 14.85 -30.39
C ASN A 320 -2.67 16.32 -30.04
N ASP A 321 -3.36 16.84 -29.01
CA ASP A 321 -3.34 18.23 -28.55
C ASP A 321 -2.52 18.43 -27.27
N GLU A 322 -1.53 17.56 -27.04
CA GLU A 322 -0.64 17.55 -25.86
C GLU A 322 -1.35 17.34 -24.51
N THR A 323 -2.66 17.10 -24.50
CA THR A 323 -3.41 16.67 -23.32
C THR A 323 -3.35 15.16 -23.12
N TRP A 324 -3.82 14.72 -21.97
CA TRP A 324 -3.92 13.32 -21.60
C TRP A 324 -5.35 12.94 -21.26
N SER A 325 -5.73 11.71 -21.62
CA SER A 325 -6.92 11.06 -21.10
C SER A 325 -6.51 9.96 -20.13
N PHE A 326 -7.16 9.89 -18.97
CA PHE A 326 -6.90 8.88 -17.94
C PHE A 326 -8.04 7.88 -17.96
N ILE A 327 -7.75 6.65 -18.39
CA ILE A 327 -8.75 5.60 -18.63
C ILE A 327 -8.69 4.59 -17.48
N ASN A 328 -9.78 4.46 -16.73
CA ASN A 328 -9.86 3.49 -15.65
C ASN A 328 -9.65 2.06 -16.17
N VAL A 329 -8.76 1.30 -15.54
CA VAL A 329 -8.36 -0.04 -15.99
C VAL A 329 -9.49 -1.05 -15.84
N ASN A 330 -10.34 -0.90 -14.82
CA ASN A 330 -11.46 -1.83 -14.58
C ASN A 330 -12.61 -1.66 -15.58
N SER A 331 -12.97 -0.41 -15.91
CA SER A 331 -14.15 -0.09 -16.72
C SER A 331 -13.84 0.24 -18.18
N GLY A 332 -12.60 0.61 -18.49
CA GLY A 332 -12.21 1.14 -19.81
C GLY A 332 -12.74 2.54 -20.12
N LYS A 333 -13.24 3.28 -19.11
CA LYS A 333 -13.85 4.61 -19.26
C LYS A 333 -12.91 5.73 -18.81
N ALA A 334 -13.03 6.90 -19.42
CA ALA A 334 -12.18 8.05 -19.15
C ALA A 334 -12.66 8.82 -17.91
N VAL A 335 -11.71 9.39 -17.15
CA VAL A 335 -11.97 10.44 -16.16
C VAL A 335 -12.55 11.66 -16.89
N ASP A 336 -13.76 12.05 -16.51
CA ASP A 336 -14.67 12.89 -17.28
C ASP A 336 -15.26 13.99 -16.39
N LEU A 337 -15.22 15.23 -16.87
CA LEU A 337 -15.97 16.35 -16.28
C LEU A 337 -17.45 16.22 -16.64
N ALA A 338 -18.29 15.96 -15.64
CA ALA A 338 -19.70 15.70 -15.85
C ALA A 338 -20.39 16.84 -16.63
N SER A 339 -21.04 16.48 -17.74
CA SER A 339 -21.75 17.41 -18.64
C SER A 339 -20.90 18.57 -19.17
N ASN A 340 -19.55 18.47 -19.10
CA ASN A 340 -18.62 19.55 -19.41
C ASN A 340 -18.94 20.86 -18.66
N GLU A 341 -19.42 20.75 -17.41
CA GLU A 341 -19.95 21.89 -16.66
C GLU A 341 -18.84 22.84 -16.17
N ASN A 342 -18.95 24.12 -16.49
CA ASN A 342 -17.95 25.14 -16.14
C ASN A 342 -18.34 25.91 -14.86
N ARG A 343 -18.43 25.21 -13.72
CA ARG A 343 -18.63 25.82 -12.40
C ARG A 343 -17.72 25.18 -11.36
N ASN A 344 -17.44 25.90 -10.28
CA ASN A 344 -16.76 25.33 -9.12
C ASN A 344 -17.62 24.24 -8.48
N GLY A 345 -16.99 23.12 -8.16
CA GLY A 345 -17.67 21.93 -7.63
C GLY A 345 -18.39 21.10 -8.69
N ALA A 346 -18.14 21.34 -9.98
CA ALA A 346 -18.61 20.43 -11.02
C ALA A 346 -18.01 19.03 -10.82
N ASN A 347 -18.83 17.99 -11.00
CA ASN A 347 -18.44 16.64 -10.61
C ASN A 347 -17.43 16.03 -11.58
N ILE A 348 -16.45 15.29 -11.06
CA ILE A 348 -15.63 14.39 -11.87
C ILE A 348 -16.22 12.97 -11.76
N GLN A 349 -16.48 12.38 -12.91
CA GLN A 349 -17.07 11.05 -13.06
C GLN A 349 -16.20 10.22 -14.00
N GLN A 350 -16.60 8.98 -14.27
CA GLN A 350 -16.12 8.27 -15.46
C GLN A 350 -17.18 8.27 -16.57
N TYR A 351 -16.73 8.30 -17.82
CA TYR A 351 -17.63 8.17 -18.96
C TYR A 351 -16.94 7.47 -20.14
N SER A 352 -17.73 6.84 -21.01
CA SER A 352 -17.24 6.24 -22.25
C SER A 352 -16.48 7.29 -23.07
N SER A 353 -15.32 6.91 -23.62
CA SER A 353 -14.49 7.84 -24.37
C SER A 353 -15.26 8.45 -25.54
N ASN A 354 -15.38 9.77 -25.53
CA ASN A 354 -16.18 10.54 -26.49
C ASN A 354 -15.38 11.68 -27.16
N GLY A 355 -14.11 11.86 -26.79
CA GLY A 355 -13.19 12.82 -27.41
C GLY A 355 -13.46 14.29 -27.07
N THR A 356 -14.42 14.56 -26.19
CA THR A 356 -14.75 15.92 -25.76
C THR A 356 -13.70 16.48 -24.80
N ASN A 357 -13.71 17.80 -24.62
CA ASN A 357 -12.80 18.48 -23.68
C ASN A 357 -13.03 18.08 -22.21
N ALA A 358 -14.18 17.48 -21.90
CA ALA A 358 -14.45 16.95 -20.56
C ALA A 358 -13.49 15.82 -20.15
N GLN A 359 -12.85 15.14 -21.12
CA GLN A 359 -12.00 13.96 -20.90
C GLN A 359 -10.51 14.24 -21.15
N LYS A 360 -10.15 15.52 -21.29
CA LYS A 360 -8.81 15.98 -21.68
C LYS A 360 -8.21 16.83 -20.59
N TRP A 361 -7.04 16.42 -20.14
CA TRP A 361 -6.34 17.03 -19.01
C TRP A 361 -4.91 17.38 -19.43
N LYS A 362 -4.54 18.66 -19.37
CA LYS A 362 -3.13 19.06 -19.40
C LYS A 362 -2.53 18.76 -18.03
N VAL A 363 -1.42 18.04 -17.98
CA VAL A 363 -0.76 17.70 -16.71
C VAL A 363 0.45 18.60 -16.52
N ILE A 364 0.41 19.41 -15.48
CA ILE A 364 1.38 20.47 -15.22
C ILE A 364 2.29 20.01 -14.08
N ASP A 365 3.60 20.15 -14.28
CA ASP A 365 4.60 19.87 -13.25
C ASP A 365 4.68 21.05 -12.27
N ASN A 366 4.50 20.79 -10.98
CA ASN A 366 4.60 21.81 -9.95
C ASN A 366 6.05 22.01 -9.46
N GLY A 367 7.00 21.17 -9.89
CA GLY A 367 8.43 21.26 -9.53
C GLY A 367 8.78 20.70 -8.14
N ASP A 368 7.78 20.24 -7.38
CA ASP A 368 7.91 19.64 -6.04
C ASP A 368 7.61 18.12 -6.05
N GLY A 369 7.55 17.51 -7.24
CA GLY A 369 7.17 16.11 -7.42
C GLY A 369 5.66 15.86 -7.47
N THR A 370 4.84 16.91 -7.36
CA THR A 370 3.39 16.85 -7.60
C THR A 370 3.01 17.42 -8.96
N VAL A 371 1.79 17.10 -9.40
CA VAL A 371 1.19 17.57 -10.65
C VAL A 371 -0.18 18.19 -10.43
N THR A 372 -0.57 19.05 -11.36
CA THR A 372 -1.90 19.66 -11.44
C THR A 372 -2.58 19.23 -12.75
N PHE A 373 -3.85 18.81 -12.69
CA PHE A 373 -4.63 18.43 -13.88
C PHE A 373 -5.52 19.60 -14.32
N LEU A 374 -5.13 20.29 -15.39
CA LEU A 374 -5.84 21.44 -15.95
C LEU A 374 -6.80 21.00 -17.06
N ASN A 375 -8.06 21.44 -16.97
CA ASN A 375 -9.02 21.32 -18.07
C ASN A 375 -8.94 22.54 -19.00
N SER A 376 -9.35 22.37 -20.26
CA SER A 376 -9.46 23.45 -21.26
C SER A 376 -10.32 24.66 -20.84
N ASN A 377 -11.20 24.51 -19.84
CA ASN A 377 -11.99 25.62 -19.31
C ASN A 377 -11.26 26.47 -18.25
N GLY A 378 -9.97 26.18 -17.98
CA GLY A 378 -9.13 26.92 -17.04
C GLY A 378 -9.19 26.45 -15.59
N LYS A 379 -10.05 25.48 -15.27
CA LYS A 379 -10.16 24.92 -13.91
C LYS A 379 -9.40 23.60 -13.78
N VAL A 380 -9.14 23.20 -12.54
CA VAL A 380 -8.30 22.04 -12.21
C VAL A 380 -9.08 20.98 -11.43
N ILE A 381 -8.60 19.74 -11.48
CA ILE A 381 -9.09 18.68 -10.59
C ILE A 381 -8.73 19.03 -9.14
N ASP A 382 -9.69 18.84 -8.24
CA ASP A 382 -9.67 19.29 -6.86
C ASP A 382 -10.31 18.25 -5.94
N VAL A 383 -9.74 18.08 -4.74
CA VAL A 383 -10.32 17.26 -3.66
C VAL A 383 -11.30 18.11 -2.86
N TYR A 384 -12.58 17.70 -2.84
CA TYR A 384 -13.63 18.47 -2.17
C TYR A 384 -13.29 18.80 -0.71
N GLY A 385 -13.25 20.09 -0.40
CA GLY A 385 -12.99 20.61 0.95
C GLY A 385 -11.63 20.20 1.52
N ALA A 386 -10.67 19.78 0.68
CA ALA A 386 -9.39 19.20 1.09
C ALA A 386 -9.53 18.01 2.07
N LEU A 387 -10.67 17.31 2.05
CA LEU A 387 -10.94 16.20 2.96
C LEU A 387 -10.14 14.95 2.57
N THR A 388 -9.70 14.18 3.57
CA THR A 388 -8.80 13.03 3.37
C THR A 388 -9.40 11.68 3.77
N PHE A 389 -10.69 11.63 4.08
CA PHE A 389 -11.39 10.38 4.37
C PHE A 389 -11.94 9.72 3.10
N ALA A 390 -12.12 8.40 3.16
CA ALA A 390 -12.60 7.58 2.07
C ALA A 390 -14.03 7.97 1.65
N GLY A 391 -14.24 8.16 0.36
CA GLY A 391 -15.50 8.65 -0.21
C GLY A 391 -15.53 10.14 -0.53
N THR A 392 -14.47 10.89 -0.17
CA THR A 392 -14.37 12.32 -0.50
C THR A 392 -14.47 12.54 -2.01
N ASN A 393 -15.33 13.47 -2.44
CA ASN A 393 -15.56 13.68 -3.86
C ASN A 393 -14.34 14.29 -4.58
N ILE A 394 -14.11 13.87 -5.83
CA ILE A 394 -13.23 14.59 -6.75
C ILE A 394 -14.08 15.52 -7.61
N GLN A 395 -13.69 16.78 -7.68
CA GLN A 395 -14.45 17.82 -8.37
C GLN A 395 -13.54 18.67 -9.26
N LEU A 396 -14.16 19.55 -10.04
CA LEU A 396 -13.47 20.62 -10.75
C LEU A 396 -13.60 21.92 -9.95
N TYR A 397 -12.49 22.64 -9.79
CA TYR A 397 -12.49 23.90 -9.04
C TYR A 397 -11.53 24.92 -9.66
N GLN A 398 -11.79 26.19 -9.38
CA GLN A 398 -10.88 27.28 -9.75
C GLN A 398 -9.49 26.99 -9.18
N ASN A 399 -8.45 27.13 -9.99
CA ASN A 399 -7.08 26.95 -9.52
C ASN A 399 -6.75 27.96 -8.40
N ASN A 400 -6.47 27.44 -7.21
CA ASN A 400 -6.09 28.18 -6.00
C ASN A 400 -4.72 27.73 -5.46
N GLY A 401 -4.04 26.78 -6.11
CA GLY A 401 -2.67 26.36 -5.78
C GLY A 401 -2.53 25.53 -4.49
N THR A 402 -3.62 25.21 -3.80
CA THR A 402 -3.62 24.44 -2.54
C THR A 402 -3.17 22.99 -2.76
N LYS A 403 -2.87 22.27 -1.67
CA LYS A 403 -2.55 20.83 -1.74
C LYS A 403 -3.73 19.97 -2.23
N ALA A 404 -4.96 20.46 -2.12
CA ALA A 404 -6.16 19.77 -2.63
C ALA A 404 -6.17 19.64 -4.16
N GLN A 405 -5.38 20.44 -4.86
CA GLN A 405 -5.26 20.46 -6.32
C GLN A 405 -3.97 19.79 -6.81
N ARG A 406 -3.19 19.21 -5.89
CA ARG A 406 -1.91 18.58 -6.16
C ARG A 406 -2.00 17.08 -6.03
N PHE A 407 -1.45 16.38 -7.01
CA PHE A 407 -1.47 14.92 -7.05
C PHE A 407 -0.09 14.35 -7.39
N ILE A 408 0.14 13.08 -7.07
CA ILE A 408 1.34 12.35 -7.46
C ILE A 408 0.92 11.25 -8.41
N LEU A 409 1.56 11.20 -9.59
CA LEU A 409 1.38 10.11 -10.55
C LEU A 409 2.31 8.95 -10.18
N ARG A 410 1.79 7.98 -9.41
CA ARG A 410 2.55 6.77 -9.08
C ARG A 410 2.38 5.75 -10.21
N GLN A 411 3.43 5.54 -11.01
CA GLN A 411 3.40 4.55 -12.08
C GLN A 411 3.19 3.14 -11.50
N ASN A 412 2.24 2.40 -12.06
CA ASN A 412 1.95 1.01 -11.75
C ASN A 412 2.54 0.15 -12.88
N ASN A 413 3.84 -0.12 -12.82
CA ASN A 413 4.49 -1.00 -13.78
C ASN A 413 3.93 -2.42 -13.69
N SER A 414 3.78 -3.08 -14.85
CA SER A 414 3.63 -4.54 -14.88
C SER A 414 5.01 -5.14 -14.72
N TYR A 415 5.23 -5.83 -13.62
CA TYR A 415 6.50 -6.48 -13.31
C TYR A 415 6.51 -7.96 -13.71
N SER A 416 5.58 -8.39 -14.56
CA SER A 416 5.52 -9.81 -14.94
C SER A 416 6.69 -10.16 -15.85
N GLY A 417 7.50 -11.14 -15.47
CA GLY A 417 8.80 -11.39 -16.08
C GLY A 417 9.67 -12.34 -15.26
N ILE A 418 10.71 -12.92 -15.86
CA ILE A 418 11.80 -13.56 -15.11
C ILE A 418 12.90 -12.53 -14.83
N TYR A 419 13.34 -12.45 -13.58
CA TYR A 419 14.34 -11.49 -13.14
C TYR A 419 15.41 -12.12 -12.24
N THR A 420 16.55 -11.46 -12.21
CA THR A 420 17.51 -11.53 -11.12
C THR A 420 17.33 -10.26 -10.27
N PHE A 421 17.17 -10.40 -8.95
CA PHE A 421 17.02 -9.25 -8.05
C PHE A 421 18.38 -8.84 -7.46
N LYS A 422 18.97 -7.78 -8.01
CA LYS A 422 20.27 -7.23 -7.57
C LYS A 422 20.10 -6.29 -6.39
N SER A 423 20.98 -6.39 -5.41
CA SER A 423 21.01 -5.44 -4.29
C SER A 423 21.57 -4.09 -4.73
N THR A 424 20.95 -2.99 -4.28
CA THR A 424 21.53 -1.65 -4.47
C THR A 424 22.69 -1.34 -3.50
N LEU A 425 22.93 -2.17 -2.48
CA LEU A 425 24.13 -2.10 -1.63
C LEU A 425 25.38 -2.61 -2.38
N ASN A 426 25.21 -3.65 -3.21
CA ASN A 426 26.26 -4.21 -4.06
C ASN A 426 25.62 -4.98 -5.23
N GLN A 427 25.75 -4.48 -6.45
CA GLN A 427 25.08 -5.06 -7.62
C GLN A 427 25.65 -6.41 -8.09
N ASN A 428 26.80 -6.84 -7.53
CA ASN A 428 27.32 -8.19 -7.74
C ASN A 428 26.61 -9.23 -6.86
N LYS A 429 25.79 -8.78 -5.91
CA LYS A 429 25.02 -9.61 -4.98
C LYS A 429 23.55 -9.63 -5.37
N VAL A 430 22.95 -10.81 -5.33
CA VAL A 430 21.58 -11.07 -5.78
C VAL A 430 20.80 -11.89 -4.76
N VAL A 431 19.48 -11.80 -4.80
CA VAL A 431 18.60 -12.71 -4.05
C VAL A 431 18.81 -14.14 -4.53
N ASP A 432 18.94 -15.08 -3.60
CA ASP A 432 19.34 -16.46 -3.82
C ASP A 432 18.58 -17.40 -2.87
N VAL A 433 18.22 -18.58 -3.35
CA VAL A 433 17.76 -19.67 -2.49
C VAL A 433 18.98 -20.42 -1.95
N ALA A 434 19.12 -20.49 -0.62
CA ALA A 434 20.29 -21.06 0.02
C ALA A 434 20.63 -22.47 -0.48
N ALA A 435 21.91 -22.68 -0.84
CA ALA A 435 22.43 -23.90 -1.46
C ALA A 435 21.71 -24.34 -2.76
N GLY A 436 20.88 -23.47 -3.35
CA GLY A 436 19.96 -23.81 -4.43
C GLY A 436 19.02 -24.95 -4.06
N SER A 437 18.59 -25.06 -2.79
CA SER A 437 17.65 -26.10 -2.36
C SER A 437 16.33 -26.02 -3.14
N VAL A 438 15.66 -27.17 -3.28
CA VAL A 438 14.30 -27.26 -3.85
C VAL A 438 13.24 -27.53 -2.80
N ASP A 439 13.63 -27.58 -1.53
CA ASP A 439 12.74 -27.91 -0.41
C ASP A 439 11.95 -26.69 0.06
N SER A 440 10.74 -26.94 0.55
CA SER A 440 9.96 -25.94 1.28
C SER A 440 10.65 -25.60 2.59
N GLY A 441 10.68 -24.31 2.93
CA GLY A 441 11.39 -23.79 4.10
C GLY A 441 12.85 -23.43 3.83
N ALA A 442 13.37 -23.64 2.63
CA ALA A 442 14.73 -23.20 2.32
C ALA A 442 14.85 -21.67 2.39
N ASN A 443 15.94 -21.20 2.98
CA ASN A 443 16.14 -19.80 3.28
C ASN A 443 16.36 -18.94 2.03
N ILE A 444 15.87 -17.70 2.05
CA ILE A 444 16.21 -16.68 1.07
C ILE A 444 17.36 -15.83 1.62
N GLN A 445 18.39 -15.67 0.82
CA GLN A 445 19.63 -15.01 1.22
C GLN A 445 20.15 -14.09 0.11
N LEU A 446 21.17 -13.33 0.45
CA LEU A 446 21.99 -12.59 -0.51
C LEU A 446 23.25 -13.41 -0.85
N TYR A 447 23.57 -13.54 -2.14
CA TYR A 447 24.74 -14.29 -2.60
C TYR A 447 25.38 -13.66 -3.83
N ASP A 448 26.65 -13.97 -4.11
CA ASP A 448 27.31 -13.59 -5.37
C ASP A 448 26.53 -14.09 -6.58
N SER A 449 26.35 -13.22 -7.56
CA SER A 449 25.74 -13.59 -8.83
C SER A 449 26.55 -14.70 -9.49
N ASN A 450 25.92 -15.85 -9.68
CA ASN A 450 26.47 -17.05 -10.29
C ASN A 450 25.61 -17.57 -11.45
N ASN A 451 24.56 -16.82 -11.82
CA ASN A 451 23.67 -17.07 -12.96
C ASN A 451 22.92 -18.43 -12.93
N THR A 452 22.86 -19.07 -11.76
CA THR A 452 22.08 -20.31 -11.57
C THR A 452 20.59 -20.02 -11.46
N ASN A 453 19.74 -21.03 -11.69
CA ASN A 453 18.29 -20.88 -11.52
C ASN A 453 17.87 -20.64 -10.06
N ALA A 454 18.75 -20.86 -9.09
CA ALA A 454 18.49 -20.51 -7.69
C ALA A 454 18.40 -18.97 -7.47
N GLN A 455 18.89 -18.19 -8.44
CA GLN A 455 18.95 -16.72 -8.41
C GLN A 455 17.98 -16.05 -9.39
N LYS A 456 17.17 -16.84 -10.09
CA LYS A 456 16.22 -16.37 -11.11
C LYS A 456 14.81 -16.57 -10.58
N PHE A 457 13.98 -15.55 -10.69
CA PHE A 457 12.63 -15.54 -10.16
C PHE A 457 11.62 -15.07 -11.20
N ASN A 458 10.60 -15.89 -11.47
CA ASN A 458 9.45 -15.49 -12.26
C ASN A 458 8.48 -14.69 -11.39
N VAL A 459 8.24 -13.44 -11.76
CA VAL A 459 7.27 -12.55 -11.15
C VAL A 459 6.00 -12.65 -11.99
N GLU A 460 4.88 -13.02 -11.34
CA GLU A 460 3.59 -13.20 -12.00
C GLU A 460 2.52 -12.42 -11.25
N SER A 461 1.76 -11.58 -11.95
CA SER A 461 0.63 -10.88 -11.35
C SER A 461 -0.45 -11.87 -10.90
N VAL A 462 -0.89 -11.74 -9.64
CA VAL A 462 -2.03 -12.49 -9.07
C VAL A 462 -3.27 -11.59 -8.87
N GLY A 463 -3.28 -10.41 -9.51
CA GLY A 463 -4.36 -9.43 -9.42
C GLY A 463 -4.19 -8.45 -8.25
N SER A 464 -4.99 -7.37 -8.27
CA SER A 464 -5.00 -6.32 -7.23
C SER A 464 -3.61 -5.77 -6.86
N ASN A 465 -2.72 -5.64 -7.86
CA ASN A 465 -1.33 -5.18 -7.72
C ASN A 465 -0.42 -6.07 -6.84
N TYR A 466 -0.78 -7.34 -6.65
CA TYR A 466 0.07 -8.32 -5.99
C TYR A 466 0.69 -9.28 -7.01
N TYR A 467 1.88 -9.78 -6.64
CA TYR A 467 2.69 -10.68 -7.44
C TYR A 467 3.02 -11.94 -6.64
N LYS A 468 2.96 -13.08 -7.34
CA LYS A 468 3.61 -14.33 -6.96
C LYS A 468 5.04 -14.27 -7.49
N ILE A 469 6.02 -14.61 -6.65
CA ILE A 469 7.43 -14.60 -7.03
C ILE A 469 7.98 -16.03 -6.91
N THR A 470 8.12 -16.70 -8.05
CA THR A 470 8.47 -18.12 -8.15
C THR A 470 9.95 -18.30 -8.46
N ASN A 471 10.68 -19.08 -7.67
CA ASN A 471 12.05 -19.44 -7.98
C ASN A 471 12.11 -20.41 -9.18
N MET A 472 13.00 -20.12 -10.13
CA MET A 472 13.12 -20.88 -11.37
C MET A 472 13.82 -22.24 -11.22
N LYS A 473 14.43 -22.56 -10.08
CA LYS A 473 15.01 -23.88 -9.84
C LYS A 473 14.00 -24.83 -9.21
N SER A 474 13.27 -24.36 -8.20
CA SER A 474 12.40 -25.19 -7.38
C SER A 474 10.93 -25.17 -7.79
N GLY A 475 10.49 -24.15 -8.54
CA GLY A 475 9.06 -23.90 -8.81
C GLY A 475 8.28 -23.39 -7.59
N LYS A 476 8.94 -23.20 -6.44
CA LYS A 476 8.35 -22.69 -5.19
C LYS A 476 8.40 -21.17 -5.14
N VAL A 477 7.63 -20.57 -4.23
CA VAL A 477 7.44 -19.11 -4.16
C VAL A 477 8.10 -18.50 -2.95
N LEU A 478 8.46 -17.21 -3.03
CA LEU A 478 8.85 -16.43 -1.85
C LEU A 478 7.69 -16.33 -0.86
N ASP A 479 7.96 -16.70 0.38
CA ASP A 479 6.99 -16.92 1.45
C ASP A 479 7.48 -16.26 2.75
N VAL A 480 6.65 -15.42 3.37
CA VAL A 480 6.92 -14.89 4.70
C VAL A 480 6.56 -15.95 5.73
N VAL A 481 7.56 -16.43 6.49
CA VAL A 481 7.41 -17.55 7.42
C VAL A 481 6.19 -17.33 8.33
N SER A 482 5.25 -18.27 8.28
CA SER A 482 4.03 -18.28 9.11
C SER A 482 3.20 -16.98 9.04
N ALA A 483 3.33 -16.20 7.96
CA ALA A 483 2.70 -14.88 7.82
C ALA A 483 3.00 -13.91 8.98
N GLY A 484 4.16 -14.03 9.63
CA GLY A 484 4.57 -13.24 10.78
C GLY A 484 4.51 -11.73 10.54
N LYS A 485 4.21 -10.95 11.59
CA LYS A 485 3.98 -9.49 11.50
C LYS A 485 5.15 -8.65 12.01
N GLU A 486 6.12 -9.28 12.68
CA GLU A 486 7.19 -8.59 13.36
C GLU A 486 8.37 -8.26 12.44
N ASN A 487 9.10 -7.20 12.78
CA ASN A 487 10.39 -6.90 12.17
C ASN A 487 11.35 -8.09 12.34
N GLY A 488 12.04 -8.45 11.27
CA GLY A 488 12.93 -9.59 11.21
C GLY A 488 12.25 -10.93 10.93
N THR A 489 10.93 -10.97 10.68
CA THR A 489 10.25 -12.19 10.21
C THR A 489 10.93 -12.71 8.95
N ASN A 490 11.38 -13.97 8.96
CA ASN A 490 12.19 -14.52 7.89
C ASN A 490 11.42 -14.69 6.56
N ILE A 491 12.13 -14.68 5.44
CA ILE A 491 11.60 -15.04 4.13
C ILE A 491 12.22 -16.37 3.69
N GLN A 492 11.36 -17.31 3.31
CA GLN A 492 11.73 -18.64 2.82
C GLN A 492 11.15 -18.87 1.41
N GLN A 493 11.50 -19.98 0.77
CA GLN A 493 10.68 -20.51 -0.32
C GLN A 493 9.68 -21.55 0.21
N TYR A 494 8.48 -21.62 -0.37
CA TYR A 494 7.47 -22.61 0.01
C TYR A 494 6.58 -23.00 -1.18
N GLU A 495 5.90 -24.14 -1.08
CA GLU A 495 4.87 -24.52 -2.06
C GLU A 495 3.78 -23.45 -2.15
N TRP A 496 3.34 -23.15 -3.37
CA TRP A 496 2.29 -22.16 -3.57
C TRP A 496 0.97 -22.63 -2.96
N ASN A 497 0.50 -21.90 -1.95
CA ASN A 497 -0.77 -22.14 -1.25
C ASN A 497 -1.74 -20.95 -1.38
N GLY A 498 -1.35 -19.87 -2.07
CA GLY A 498 -2.22 -18.74 -2.39
C GLY A 498 -2.54 -17.80 -1.23
N THR A 499 -1.94 -18.01 -0.06
CA THR A 499 -2.12 -17.15 1.12
C THR A 499 -1.49 -15.78 0.92
N VAL A 500 -1.83 -14.83 1.81
CA VAL A 500 -1.24 -13.48 1.80
C VAL A 500 0.26 -13.48 2.12
N ALA A 501 0.80 -14.53 2.75
CA ALA A 501 2.22 -14.67 3.04
C ALA A 501 3.09 -14.81 1.77
N GLN A 502 2.47 -15.18 0.65
CA GLN A 502 3.14 -15.48 -0.62
C GLN A 502 2.89 -14.41 -1.70
N LYS A 503 2.31 -13.27 -1.28
CA LYS A 503 1.90 -12.19 -2.18
C LYS A 503 2.73 -10.95 -1.87
N TRP A 504 3.27 -10.36 -2.93
CA TRP A 504 4.18 -9.22 -2.83
C TRP A 504 3.66 -8.06 -3.68
N ARG A 505 3.62 -6.85 -3.13
CA ARG A 505 3.46 -5.63 -3.91
C ARG A 505 4.85 -5.14 -4.30
N ILE A 506 5.02 -4.75 -5.57
CA ILE A 506 6.28 -4.17 -6.07
C ILE A 506 6.04 -2.68 -6.29
N GLN A 507 6.86 -1.85 -5.67
CA GLN A 507 6.74 -0.40 -5.71
C GLN A 507 7.99 0.21 -6.36
N ASP A 508 7.79 1.02 -7.41
CA ASP A 508 8.85 1.81 -8.03
C ASP A 508 9.36 2.89 -7.07
N ASN A 509 10.67 3.09 -7.04
CA ASN A 509 11.32 4.22 -6.39
C ASN A 509 11.75 5.25 -7.44
N VAL A 510 11.90 6.51 -7.03
CA VAL A 510 12.31 7.64 -7.91
C VAL A 510 13.67 7.39 -8.58
N ASP A 511 14.55 6.63 -7.91
CA ASP A 511 15.89 6.30 -8.40
C ASP A 511 15.93 5.12 -9.40
N GLY A 512 14.76 4.59 -9.80
CA GLY A 512 14.64 3.47 -10.73
C GLY A 512 14.85 2.09 -10.09
N SER A 513 15.12 2.01 -8.78
CA SER A 513 15.02 0.76 -8.02
C SER A 513 13.57 0.43 -7.66
N VAL A 514 13.34 -0.76 -7.12
CA VAL A 514 12.04 -1.18 -6.58
C VAL A 514 12.13 -1.61 -5.12
N THR A 515 10.99 -1.57 -4.44
CA THR A 515 10.79 -2.10 -3.08
C THR A 515 9.74 -3.21 -3.15
N PHE A 516 10.06 -4.41 -2.65
CA PHE A 516 9.10 -5.50 -2.48
C PHE A 516 8.44 -5.39 -1.10
N ILE A 517 7.12 -5.32 -1.05
CA ILE A 517 6.33 -5.14 0.17
C ILE A 517 5.42 -6.36 0.34
N SER A 518 5.55 -7.05 1.47
CA SER A 518 4.73 -8.22 1.76
C SER A 518 3.27 -7.82 1.98
N ALA A 519 2.35 -8.58 1.36
CA ALA A 519 0.91 -8.37 1.52
C ALA A 519 0.40 -8.74 2.91
N CYS A 520 1.12 -9.59 3.66
CA CYS A 520 0.62 -10.07 4.93
C CYS A 520 0.89 -9.09 6.08
N ASN A 521 1.94 -8.27 6.01
CA ASN A 521 2.39 -7.44 7.12
C ASN A 521 2.83 -6.03 6.71
N SER A 522 2.75 -5.68 5.41
CA SER A 522 3.20 -4.38 4.88
C SER A 522 4.68 -4.06 5.13
N LEU A 523 5.49 -5.04 5.50
CA LEU A 523 6.94 -4.90 5.68
C LEU A 523 7.68 -5.10 4.34
N ALA A 524 8.85 -4.47 4.21
CA ALA A 524 9.69 -4.57 3.02
C ALA A 524 10.58 -5.82 3.07
N MET A 525 10.89 -6.39 1.91
CA MET A 525 12.02 -7.31 1.73
C MET A 525 13.31 -6.54 1.98
N ASP A 526 14.04 -6.95 3.01
CA ASP A 526 15.15 -6.22 3.60
C ASP A 526 16.36 -7.14 3.77
N ILE A 527 17.55 -6.63 3.45
CA ILE A 527 18.80 -7.32 3.73
C ILE A 527 19.16 -7.09 5.19
N CYS A 528 19.17 -8.17 5.97
CA CYS A 528 19.43 -8.16 7.41
C CYS A 528 20.68 -7.33 7.75
N TYR A 529 20.46 -6.26 8.54
CA TYR A 529 21.47 -5.29 8.96
C TYR A 529 22.25 -4.61 7.81
N GLY A 530 21.77 -4.69 6.57
CA GLY A 530 22.47 -4.21 5.38
C GLY A 530 23.75 -4.98 5.05
N TYR A 531 23.89 -6.22 5.52
CA TYR A 531 25.08 -7.03 5.29
C TYR A 531 25.24 -7.45 3.81
N THR A 532 26.47 -7.47 3.32
CA THR A 532 26.78 -7.78 1.90
C THR A 532 27.64 -9.03 1.72
N ASN A 533 27.90 -9.80 2.79
CA ASN A 533 28.56 -11.10 2.68
C ASN A 533 27.62 -12.15 2.07
N ASN A 534 28.21 -13.19 1.47
CA ASN A 534 27.44 -14.35 1.03
C ASN A 534 26.72 -14.99 2.22
N GLY A 535 25.45 -15.33 2.01
CA GLY A 535 24.58 -15.88 3.05
C GLY A 535 23.98 -14.84 3.99
N ALA A 536 24.16 -13.54 3.74
CA ALA A 536 23.43 -12.52 4.48
C ALA A 536 21.92 -12.75 4.33
N ASN A 537 21.21 -12.77 5.45
CA ASN A 537 19.81 -13.14 5.45
C ASN A 537 18.92 -12.07 4.78
N VAL A 538 17.85 -12.51 4.13
CA VAL A 538 16.81 -11.62 3.59
C VAL A 538 15.51 -11.87 4.35
N TRP A 539 14.98 -10.83 4.99
CA TRP A 539 13.83 -10.91 5.90
C TRP A 539 12.84 -9.76 5.67
N CYS A 540 11.74 -9.73 6.40
CA CYS A 540 10.80 -8.63 6.42
C CYS A 540 11.21 -7.57 7.46
N TYR A 541 11.23 -6.29 7.07
CA TYR A 541 11.50 -5.19 8.00
C TYR A 541 10.67 -3.94 7.66
N GLN A 542 10.40 -3.10 8.66
CA GLN A 542 9.64 -1.86 8.51
C GLN A 542 10.26 -0.96 7.42
N LEU A 543 9.40 -0.38 6.56
CA LEU A 543 9.85 0.53 5.52
C LEU A 543 10.63 1.69 6.14
N ASN A 544 11.89 1.83 5.74
CA ASN A 544 12.80 2.88 6.22
C ASN A 544 13.56 3.58 5.08
N GLY A 545 13.32 3.17 3.83
CA GLY A 545 13.90 3.82 2.63
C GLY A 545 15.39 3.56 2.43
N SER A 546 16.01 2.70 3.25
CA SER A 546 17.43 2.36 3.15
C SER A 546 17.74 1.59 1.86
N LYS A 547 19.02 1.56 1.48
CA LYS A 547 19.49 0.73 0.35
C LYS A 547 19.28 -0.77 0.57
N ALA A 548 19.14 -1.22 1.83
CA ALA A 548 18.87 -2.62 2.16
C ALA A 548 17.47 -3.08 1.68
N GLN A 549 16.56 -2.14 1.40
CA GLN A 549 15.18 -2.40 0.96
C GLN A 549 14.96 -2.13 -0.54
N LYS A 550 16.03 -1.74 -1.25
CA LYS A 550 15.98 -1.31 -2.64
C LYS A 550 16.69 -2.30 -3.54
N TRP A 551 15.98 -2.73 -4.58
CA TRP A 551 16.39 -3.79 -5.48
C TRP A 551 16.35 -3.33 -6.94
N ILE A 552 17.28 -3.83 -7.75
CA ILE A 552 17.22 -3.68 -9.21
C ILE A 552 16.70 -5.00 -9.77
N MET A 553 15.57 -4.96 -10.46
CA MET A 553 15.04 -6.10 -11.19
C MET A 553 15.71 -6.18 -12.56
N GLU A 554 16.76 -6.99 -12.68
CA GLU A 554 17.41 -7.24 -13.97
C GLU A 554 16.64 -8.32 -14.73
N PRO A 555 16.01 -8.00 -15.87
CA PRO A 555 15.27 -9.00 -16.64
C PRO A 555 16.22 -10.07 -17.17
N VAL A 556 15.84 -11.33 -16.98
CA VAL A 556 16.49 -12.48 -17.61
C VAL A 556 15.93 -12.58 -19.02
N SER A 557 16.50 -11.83 -19.96
CA SER A 557 16.23 -11.98 -21.38
C SER A 557 17.06 -13.14 -21.92
N TYR A 558 16.40 -14.17 -22.47
CA TYR A 558 17.08 -15.13 -23.32
C TYR A 558 17.42 -14.48 -24.65
N THR A 559 18.64 -13.95 -24.76
CA THR A 559 19.22 -13.59 -26.07
C THR A 559 19.73 -14.87 -26.73
N PRO A 560 19.27 -15.21 -27.94
CA PRO A 560 19.83 -16.32 -28.70
C PRO A 560 21.35 -16.19 -28.83
N ASP A 561 22.09 -17.24 -28.46
CA ASP A 561 23.54 -17.31 -28.73
C ASP A 561 23.81 -17.55 -30.23
N TYR A 562 22.79 -18.00 -30.97
CA TYR A 562 22.85 -18.26 -32.40
C TYR A 562 21.72 -17.56 -33.13
N SER A 563 22.04 -16.92 -34.25
CA SER A 563 21.05 -16.48 -35.23
C SER A 563 21.01 -17.43 -36.42
N ILE A 564 19.82 -17.64 -36.98
CA ILE A 564 19.67 -18.34 -38.25
C ILE A 564 19.38 -17.32 -39.36
N THR A 565 19.97 -17.54 -40.53
CA THR A 565 19.76 -16.65 -41.68
C THR A 565 18.59 -17.12 -42.54
N ALA A 566 17.96 -16.17 -43.24
CA ALA A 566 16.96 -16.49 -44.25
C ALA A 566 17.52 -17.51 -45.27
N GLY A 567 16.73 -18.52 -45.59
CA GLY A 567 17.11 -19.67 -46.42
C GLY A 567 17.59 -20.89 -45.63
N SER A 568 17.85 -20.75 -44.33
CA SER A 568 18.29 -21.88 -43.50
C SER A 568 17.24 -23.00 -43.50
N THR A 569 17.70 -24.25 -43.60
CA THR A 569 16.84 -25.44 -43.54
C THR A 569 16.76 -25.96 -42.10
N GLY A 570 15.56 -26.19 -41.61
CA GLY A 570 15.34 -26.74 -40.28
C GLY A 570 14.36 -27.90 -40.28
N VAL A 571 14.25 -28.53 -39.13
CA VAL A 571 13.33 -29.64 -38.88
C VAL A 571 12.56 -29.37 -37.60
N ASP A 572 11.32 -29.84 -37.53
CA ASP A 572 10.62 -29.98 -36.26
C ASP A 572 10.42 -31.46 -35.92
N VAL A 573 10.61 -31.81 -34.65
CA VAL A 573 10.58 -33.20 -34.21
C VAL A 573 9.89 -33.38 -32.86
N SER A 574 9.32 -34.56 -32.69
CA SER A 574 8.60 -35.00 -31.50
C SER A 574 8.82 -36.50 -31.26
N TYR A 575 8.10 -37.06 -30.28
CA TYR A 575 8.13 -38.51 -30.04
C TYR A 575 7.78 -39.37 -31.26
N TRP A 576 7.00 -38.85 -32.22
CA TRP A 576 6.63 -39.56 -33.44
C TRP A 576 7.83 -39.90 -34.32
N ASN A 577 8.95 -39.20 -34.15
CA ASN A 577 10.18 -39.40 -34.91
C ASN A 577 11.17 -40.36 -34.21
N GLY A 578 10.85 -40.84 -33.01
CA GLY A 578 11.62 -41.84 -32.27
C GLY A 578 12.81 -41.29 -31.44
N TYR A 579 13.46 -42.19 -30.68
CA TYR A 579 14.44 -41.85 -29.64
C TYR A 579 15.91 -41.76 -30.10
N ASN A 580 16.25 -42.36 -31.25
CA ASN A 580 17.64 -42.64 -31.63
C ASN A 580 18.15 -41.65 -32.69
N ASN A 581 18.14 -40.36 -32.32
CA ASN A 581 18.44 -39.25 -33.23
C ASN A 581 19.93 -38.87 -33.19
N ASN A 582 20.66 -39.20 -34.26
CA ASN A 582 22.03 -38.75 -34.50
C ASN A 582 22.00 -37.36 -35.15
N TRP A 583 21.96 -36.34 -34.30
CA TRP A 583 21.90 -34.94 -34.72
C TRP A 583 23.17 -34.44 -35.44
N ASN A 584 24.32 -35.10 -35.26
CA ASN A 584 25.51 -34.81 -36.06
C ASN A 584 25.31 -35.24 -37.51
N SER A 585 24.74 -36.44 -37.75
CA SER A 585 24.38 -36.88 -39.10
C SER A 585 23.31 -35.98 -39.73
N ALA A 586 22.32 -35.55 -38.96
CA ALA A 586 21.29 -34.62 -39.44
C ALA A 586 21.90 -33.28 -39.87
N LYS A 587 22.81 -32.73 -39.06
CA LYS A 587 23.56 -31.52 -39.39
C LYS A 587 24.41 -31.70 -40.65
N SER A 588 25.13 -32.82 -40.77
CA SER A 588 25.89 -33.15 -42.00
C SER A 588 25.00 -33.33 -43.22
N ALA A 589 23.74 -33.74 -43.05
CA ALA A 589 22.75 -33.84 -44.11
C ALA A 589 22.08 -32.50 -44.47
N GLY A 590 22.49 -31.40 -43.85
CA GLY A 590 22.03 -30.04 -44.18
C GLY A 590 20.99 -29.45 -43.23
N VAL A 591 20.71 -30.08 -42.09
CA VAL A 591 19.90 -29.46 -41.02
C VAL A 591 20.70 -28.33 -40.37
N GLN A 592 20.11 -27.14 -40.30
CA GLN A 592 20.72 -25.93 -39.76
C GLN A 592 20.03 -25.41 -38.50
N PHE A 593 18.81 -25.88 -38.17
CA PHE A 593 18.15 -25.63 -36.89
C PHE A 593 17.09 -26.70 -36.57
N ALA A 594 16.69 -26.76 -35.30
CA ALA A 594 15.67 -27.69 -34.82
C ALA A 594 14.59 -26.97 -34.00
N ILE A 595 13.32 -27.34 -34.20
CA ILE A 595 12.20 -26.93 -33.34
C ILE A 595 11.66 -28.19 -32.64
N LEU A 596 11.78 -28.25 -31.31
CA LEU A 596 11.51 -29.47 -30.54
C LEU A 596 10.17 -29.37 -29.83
N ARG A 597 9.33 -30.41 -29.91
CA ARG A 597 8.07 -30.41 -29.17
C ARG A 597 8.31 -30.48 -27.66
N THR A 598 7.74 -29.56 -26.89
CA THR A 598 7.78 -29.61 -25.43
C THR A 598 6.77 -30.62 -24.88
N GLY A 599 5.57 -30.64 -25.45
CA GLY A 599 4.48 -31.52 -25.05
C GLY A 599 3.20 -31.21 -25.83
N TRP A 600 2.08 -31.69 -25.29
CA TRP A 600 0.73 -31.36 -25.76
C TRP A 600 -0.18 -31.07 -24.57
N GLY A 601 -1.23 -30.25 -24.73
CA GLY A 601 -2.21 -30.03 -23.66
C GLY A 601 -1.63 -29.43 -22.37
N ARG A 602 -2.20 -29.80 -21.22
CA ARG A 602 -2.03 -29.12 -19.92
C ARG A 602 -1.71 -30.11 -18.78
N SER A 603 -0.40 -30.25 -18.54
CA SER A 603 0.28 -30.78 -17.34
C SER A 603 -0.02 -32.22 -16.89
N GLY A 604 1.04 -33.04 -16.95
CA GLY A 604 1.24 -34.31 -16.25
C GLY A 604 2.50 -35.02 -16.80
N ASP A 605 3.12 -35.93 -16.04
CA ASP A 605 4.29 -36.73 -16.50
C ASP A 605 4.03 -37.50 -17.81
N GLY A 606 2.76 -37.65 -18.22
CA GLY A 606 2.33 -38.28 -19.47
C GLY A 606 2.14 -37.34 -20.67
N GLU A 607 2.17 -36.02 -20.50
CA GLU A 607 1.91 -35.03 -21.57
C GLU A 607 3.16 -34.25 -22.01
N LYS A 608 4.25 -34.37 -21.24
CA LYS A 608 5.58 -33.94 -21.69
C LYS A 608 6.02 -34.83 -22.83
N ASP A 609 6.55 -34.24 -23.90
CA ASP A 609 7.13 -35.05 -24.97
C ASP A 609 8.33 -35.84 -24.43
N SER A 610 8.17 -37.15 -24.40
CA SER A 610 9.13 -38.08 -23.82
C SER A 610 10.50 -38.08 -24.53
N THR A 611 10.60 -37.49 -25.73
CA THR A 611 11.85 -37.34 -26.46
C THR A 611 12.50 -35.96 -26.30
N PHE A 612 11.81 -34.99 -25.70
CA PHE A 612 12.26 -33.59 -25.62
C PHE A 612 13.66 -33.46 -25.02
N GLU A 613 13.93 -34.07 -23.86
CA GLU A 613 15.24 -33.96 -23.20
C GLU A 613 16.36 -34.56 -24.05
N GLY A 614 16.13 -35.74 -24.62
CA GLY A 614 17.11 -36.41 -25.46
C GLY A 614 17.39 -35.64 -26.75
N ASN A 615 16.37 -35.06 -27.37
CA ASN A 615 16.53 -34.23 -28.56
C ASN A 615 17.23 -32.91 -28.24
N TYR A 616 16.85 -32.23 -27.17
CA TYR A 616 17.47 -30.98 -26.74
C TYR A 616 18.97 -31.16 -26.48
N SER A 617 19.34 -32.12 -25.63
CA SER A 617 20.75 -32.35 -25.29
C SER A 617 21.60 -32.73 -26.51
N ARG A 618 21.08 -33.57 -27.41
CA ARG A 618 21.85 -34.04 -28.59
C ARG A 618 21.92 -33.01 -29.70
N ALA A 619 20.84 -32.28 -29.98
CA ALA A 619 20.85 -31.17 -30.94
C ALA A 619 21.78 -30.05 -30.47
N LYS A 620 21.77 -29.71 -29.17
CA LYS A 620 22.65 -28.69 -28.62
C LYS A 620 24.11 -29.14 -28.68
N ALA A 621 24.39 -30.40 -28.36
CA ALA A 621 25.74 -30.98 -28.49
C ALA A 621 26.24 -31.01 -29.95
N ALA A 622 25.35 -31.15 -30.94
CA ALA A 622 25.68 -31.01 -32.36
C ALA A 622 25.91 -29.55 -32.79
N GLY A 623 25.67 -28.58 -31.90
CA GLY A 623 25.77 -27.14 -32.17
C GLY A 623 24.72 -26.66 -33.17
N LEU A 624 23.48 -27.12 -33.02
CA LEU A 624 22.33 -26.62 -33.76
C LEU A 624 21.56 -25.59 -32.91
N PRO A 625 21.09 -24.48 -33.50
CA PRO A 625 20.10 -23.59 -32.89
C PRO A 625 18.80 -24.34 -32.60
N ILE A 626 18.25 -24.13 -31.39
CA ILE A 626 17.06 -24.84 -30.91
C ILE A 626 15.92 -23.87 -30.58
N GLY A 627 14.75 -24.12 -31.16
CA GLY A 627 13.46 -23.58 -30.75
C GLY A 627 12.57 -24.69 -30.20
N THR A 628 11.36 -24.32 -29.77
CA THR A 628 10.40 -25.32 -29.28
C THR A 628 8.99 -25.03 -29.74
N TYR A 629 8.11 -26.02 -29.65
CA TYR A 629 6.68 -25.82 -29.89
C TYR A 629 5.82 -26.65 -28.93
N GLN A 630 4.63 -26.12 -28.62
CA GLN A 630 3.63 -26.78 -27.79
C GLN A 630 2.37 -27.03 -28.61
N TYR A 631 1.97 -28.30 -28.71
CA TYR A 631 0.72 -28.69 -29.37
C TYR A 631 -0.47 -28.38 -28.46
N SER A 632 -1.33 -27.44 -28.88
CA SER A 632 -2.32 -26.88 -27.96
C SER A 632 -3.67 -27.58 -28.01
N TYR A 633 -4.25 -27.83 -26.83
CA TYR A 633 -5.67 -28.14 -26.64
C TYR A 633 -6.39 -27.00 -25.89
N ALA A 634 -5.79 -25.82 -25.85
CA ALA A 634 -6.36 -24.67 -25.16
C ALA A 634 -7.60 -24.19 -25.91
N THR A 635 -8.69 -24.07 -25.16
CA THR A 635 -10.02 -23.74 -25.66
C THR A 635 -10.53 -22.45 -25.00
N SER A 636 -9.78 -21.92 -24.04
CA SER A 636 -9.96 -20.62 -23.39
C SER A 636 -8.64 -19.97 -22.99
N VAL A 637 -8.69 -18.67 -22.64
CA VAL A 637 -7.53 -17.87 -22.23
C VAL A 637 -6.82 -18.45 -21.00
N ALA A 638 -7.56 -18.92 -20.00
CA ALA A 638 -6.98 -19.50 -18.79
C ALA A 638 -6.17 -20.76 -19.09
N GLU A 639 -6.68 -21.55 -20.04
CA GLU A 639 -6.07 -22.80 -20.48
C GLU A 639 -4.79 -22.54 -21.26
N ALA A 640 -4.79 -21.58 -22.19
CA ALA A 640 -3.58 -21.15 -22.90
C ALA A 640 -2.47 -20.67 -21.95
N LYS A 641 -2.83 -19.93 -20.89
CA LYS A 641 -1.86 -19.54 -19.85
C LYS A 641 -1.32 -20.77 -19.12
N ALA A 642 -2.16 -21.75 -18.79
CA ALA A 642 -1.71 -22.97 -18.14
C ALA A 642 -0.77 -23.80 -19.03
N GLU A 643 -1.06 -23.93 -20.32
CA GLU A 643 -0.17 -24.60 -21.29
C GLU A 643 1.16 -23.85 -21.43
N ALA A 644 1.14 -22.52 -21.51
CA ALA A 644 2.36 -21.73 -21.53
C ALA A 644 3.19 -21.92 -20.26
N GLN A 645 2.58 -21.97 -19.08
CA GLN A 645 3.28 -22.26 -17.83
C GLN A 645 3.86 -23.67 -17.78
N PHE A 646 3.18 -24.66 -18.37
CA PHE A 646 3.71 -26.00 -18.54
C PHE A 646 4.94 -26.02 -19.46
N VAL A 647 4.91 -25.27 -20.56
CA VAL A 647 6.10 -25.08 -21.40
C VAL A 647 7.24 -24.45 -20.60
N LEU A 648 6.98 -23.39 -19.84
CA LEU A 648 7.99 -22.75 -19.00
C LEU A 648 8.57 -23.68 -17.94
N SER A 649 7.78 -24.58 -17.37
CA SER A 649 8.28 -25.59 -16.42
C SER A 649 9.12 -26.67 -17.08
N ILE A 650 8.78 -27.10 -18.31
CA ILE A 650 9.60 -28.00 -19.11
C ILE A 650 10.92 -27.34 -19.52
N LEU A 651 10.85 -26.08 -19.97
CA LEU A 651 12.03 -25.30 -20.33
C LEU A 651 12.90 -25.07 -19.10
N ASN A 652 12.30 -24.89 -17.92
CA ASN A 652 12.98 -24.73 -16.65
C ASN A 652 14.09 -23.65 -16.71
N GLY A 653 13.78 -22.55 -17.39
CA GLY A 653 14.75 -21.49 -17.65
C GLY A 653 15.98 -21.96 -18.43
N ARG A 654 15.87 -22.92 -19.36
CA ARG A 654 16.97 -23.30 -20.29
C ARG A 654 17.06 -22.35 -21.46
N ALA A 655 18.26 -22.13 -21.98
CA ALA A 655 18.45 -21.27 -23.14
C ALA A 655 17.84 -21.87 -24.41
N LEU A 656 17.19 -21.02 -25.20
CA LEU A 656 16.75 -21.32 -26.55
C LEU A 656 17.39 -20.32 -27.51
N ASP A 657 17.74 -20.81 -28.69
CA ASP A 657 18.30 -20.01 -29.77
C ASP A 657 17.18 -19.53 -30.72
N LEU A 658 16.02 -20.20 -30.71
CA LEU A 658 14.86 -19.85 -31.52
C LEU A 658 13.59 -19.76 -30.67
N PRO A 659 12.52 -19.17 -31.21
CA PRO A 659 11.28 -18.93 -30.47
C PRO A 659 10.57 -20.19 -29.94
N VAL A 660 9.64 -19.97 -29.01
CA VAL A 660 8.68 -20.96 -28.50
C VAL A 660 7.36 -20.77 -29.26
N ALA A 661 7.01 -21.75 -30.08
CA ALA A 661 5.82 -21.72 -30.92
C ALA A 661 4.58 -22.27 -30.21
N PHE A 662 3.48 -21.54 -30.34
CA PHE A 662 2.14 -22.01 -30.01
C PHE A 662 1.51 -22.64 -31.24
N ASP A 663 1.33 -23.96 -31.21
CA ASP A 663 0.68 -24.71 -32.28
C ASP A 663 -0.84 -24.71 -32.05
N ILE A 664 -1.52 -23.81 -32.76
CA ILE A 664 -2.96 -23.52 -32.65
C ILE A 664 -3.66 -23.94 -33.94
N GLU A 665 -4.17 -25.17 -33.96
CA GLU A 665 -5.01 -25.65 -35.06
C GLU A 665 -5.77 -26.95 -34.75
N ASP A 666 -5.94 -27.28 -33.47
CA ASP A 666 -6.55 -28.55 -33.07
C ASP A 666 -8.07 -28.59 -33.33
N GLY A 667 -8.60 -29.80 -33.56
CA GLY A 667 -10.02 -30.01 -33.80
C GLY A 667 -10.93 -29.52 -32.65
N SER A 668 -10.46 -29.58 -31.40
CA SER A 668 -11.19 -29.10 -30.22
C SER A 668 -11.50 -27.59 -30.27
N GLN A 669 -10.72 -26.83 -31.03
CA GLN A 669 -10.83 -25.38 -31.14
C GLN A 669 -11.78 -24.94 -32.27
N SER A 670 -12.28 -25.88 -33.07
CA SER A 670 -13.05 -25.61 -34.30
C SER A 670 -14.34 -24.80 -34.10
N GLY A 671 -14.96 -24.91 -32.92
CA GLY A 671 -16.20 -24.22 -32.53
C GLY A 671 -16.00 -22.79 -32.01
N LEU A 672 -14.77 -22.34 -31.80
CA LEU A 672 -14.45 -21.02 -31.26
C LEU A 672 -14.49 -19.95 -32.35
N SER A 673 -14.88 -18.74 -31.97
CA SER A 673 -14.86 -17.57 -32.86
C SER A 673 -13.42 -17.10 -33.14
N LYS A 674 -13.25 -16.34 -34.23
CA LYS A 674 -11.96 -15.73 -34.59
C LYS A 674 -11.36 -14.89 -33.45
N THR A 675 -12.20 -14.14 -32.74
CA THR A 675 -11.76 -13.30 -31.62
C THR A 675 -11.31 -14.15 -30.43
N GLU A 676 -12.04 -15.23 -30.09
CA GLU A 676 -11.66 -16.14 -29.02
C GLU A 676 -10.34 -16.83 -29.31
N LEU A 677 -10.18 -17.42 -30.50
CA LEU A 677 -8.92 -18.05 -30.93
C LEU A 677 -7.75 -17.08 -30.85
N THR A 678 -7.93 -15.84 -31.34
CA THR A 678 -6.89 -14.82 -31.27
C THR A 678 -6.54 -14.45 -29.83
N ASN A 679 -7.53 -14.34 -28.93
CA ASN A 679 -7.29 -14.05 -27.51
C ASN A 679 -6.54 -15.18 -26.80
N ILE A 680 -6.84 -16.44 -27.15
CA ILE A 680 -6.14 -17.63 -26.65
C ILE A 680 -4.68 -17.61 -27.11
N THR A 681 -4.43 -17.37 -28.40
CA THR A 681 -3.08 -17.24 -28.95
C THR A 681 -2.27 -16.13 -28.27
N ILE A 682 -2.85 -14.93 -28.14
CA ILE A 682 -2.20 -13.80 -27.45
C ILE A 682 -1.87 -14.18 -26.00
N ALA A 683 -2.80 -14.83 -25.29
CA ALA A 683 -2.59 -15.22 -23.90
C ALA A 683 -1.41 -16.20 -23.74
N PHE A 684 -1.26 -17.17 -24.63
CA PHE A 684 -0.09 -18.05 -24.63
C PHE A 684 1.18 -17.26 -24.93
N CYS A 685 1.21 -16.50 -26.04
CA CYS A 685 2.39 -15.77 -26.49
C CYS A 685 2.87 -14.74 -25.45
N ASP A 686 1.97 -14.00 -24.83
CA ASP A 686 2.31 -13.05 -23.77
C ASP A 686 2.83 -13.74 -22.51
N THR A 687 2.32 -14.93 -22.18
CA THR A 687 2.82 -15.72 -21.05
C THR A 687 4.22 -16.26 -21.31
N ILE A 688 4.49 -16.77 -22.52
CA ILE A 688 5.85 -17.17 -22.94
C ILE A 688 6.81 -15.98 -22.92
N LYS A 689 6.35 -14.82 -23.42
CA LYS A 689 7.13 -13.58 -23.40
C LYS A 689 7.44 -13.13 -21.98
N ALA A 690 6.46 -13.21 -21.08
CA ALA A 690 6.67 -12.98 -19.65
C ALA A 690 7.64 -14.01 -19.03
N GLY A 691 7.62 -15.25 -19.52
CA GLY A 691 8.62 -16.27 -19.18
C GLY A 691 10.03 -16.03 -19.75
N GLY A 692 10.31 -14.89 -20.37
CA GLY A 692 11.64 -14.52 -20.85
C GLY A 692 12.02 -15.09 -22.22
N TYR A 693 11.09 -15.75 -22.91
CA TYR A 693 11.32 -16.36 -24.23
C TYR A 693 10.67 -15.56 -25.35
N THR A 694 11.20 -15.69 -26.56
CA THR A 694 10.54 -15.12 -27.75
C THR A 694 9.34 -15.99 -28.15
N PRO A 695 8.11 -15.50 -28.17
CA PRO A 695 6.95 -16.28 -28.62
C PRO A 695 6.84 -16.33 -30.14
N MET A 696 6.26 -17.41 -30.64
CA MET A 696 5.93 -17.64 -32.04
C MET A 696 4.53 -18.24 -32.14
N VAL A 697 3.82 -17.96 -33.24
CA VAL A 697 2.53 -18.58 -33.55
C VAL A 697 2.73 -19.54 -34.71
N TYR A 698 2.34 -20.80 -34.52
CA TYR A 698 2.27 -21.81 -35.57
C TYR A 698 0.81 -22.08 -35.93
N ALA A 699 0.51 -22.04 -37.23
CA ALA A 699 -0.77 -22.48 -37.78
C ALA A 699 -0.67 -22.67 -39.30
N ASN A 700 -1.60 -23.45 -39.86
CA ASN A 700 -1.71 -23.56 -41.31
C ASN A 700 -2.32 -22.32 -41.98
N LEU A 701 -2.13 -22.22 -43.30
CA LEU A 701 -2.61 -21.10 -44.12
C LEU A 701 -4.10 -20.76 -43.89
N ASN A 702 -4.97 -21.77 -43.79
CA ASN A 702 -6.41 -21.55 -43.59
C ASN A 702 -6.67 -20.90 -42.23
N TRP A 703 -5.93 -21.29 -41.18
CA TRP A 703 -6.08 -20.70 -39.87
C TRP A 703 -5.64 -19.24 -39.83
N PHE A 704 -4.46 -18.93 -40.38
CA PHE A 704 -4.00 -17.54 -40.47
C PHE A 704 -4.90 -16.65 -41.31
N THR A 705 -5.54 -17.20 -42.35
CA THR A 705 -6.41 -16.42 -43.25
C THR A 705 -7.81 -16.25 -42.67
N ASN A 706 -8.38 -17.32 -42.12
CA ASN A 706 -9.82 -17.40 -41.85
C ASN A 706 -10.18 -17.51 -40.37
N LYS A 707 -9.30 -18.06 -39.52
CA LYS A 707 -9.61 -18.34 -38.11
C LYS A 707 -8.94 -17.40 -37.12
N LEU A 708 -7.82 -16.79 -37.48
CA LEU A 708 -7.09 -15.86 -36.64
C LEU A 708 -7.21 -14.44 -37.17
N ASP A 709 -7.17 -13.46 -36.27
CA ASP A 709 -6.94 -12.07 -36.61
C ASP A 709 -5.42 -11.81 -36.62
N TYR A 710 -4.83 -11.99 -37.79
CA TYR A 710 -3.38 -11.84 -37.97
C TYR A 710 -2.86 -10.46 -37.54
N ASP A 711 -3.62 -9.38 -37.74
CA ASP A 711 -3.08 -8.04 -37.50
C ASP A 711 -2.78 -7.84 -36.00
N ARG A 712 -3.59 -8.47 -35.14
CA ARG A 712 -3.37 -8.55 -33.70
C ARG A 712 -2.21 -9.47 -33.29
N LEU A 713 -1.77 -10.38 -34.16
CA LEU A 713 -0.70 -11.33 -33.92
C LEU A 713 0.63 -10.94 -34.59
N SER A 714 0.61 -9.93 -35.46
CA SER A 714 1.74 -9.52 -36.31
C SER A 714 2.99 -9.05 -35.57
N SER A 715 2.88 -8.79 -34.26
CA SER A 715 3.98 -8.44 -33.36
C SER A 715 4.76 -9.66 -32.86
N TYR A 716 4.21 -10.88 -32.97
CA TYR A 716 4.89 -12.13 -32.63
C TYR A 716 5.58 -12.72 -33.86
N LYS A 717 6.49 -13.68 -33.63
CA LYS A 717 7.07 -14.45 -34.72
C LYS A 717 6.02 -15.38 -35.32
N ILE A 718 6.05 -15.59 -36.63
CA ILE A 718 5.03 -16.39 -37.33
C ILE A 718 5.70 -17.58 -38.02
N TRP A 719 5.18 -18.77 -37.75
CA TRP A 719 5.55 -20.03 -38.39
C TRP A 719 4.36 -20.55 -39.19
N LEU A 720 4.44 -20.38 -40.51
CA LEU A 720 3.39 -20.75 -41.45
C LEU A 720 3.52 -22.23 -41.86
N ALA A 721 2.45 -23.00 -41.72
CA ALA A 721 2.36 -24.33 -42.35
C ALA A 721 1.62 -24.26 -43.70
N GLN A 722 2.32 -24.63 -44.77
CA GLN A 722 1.73 -24.77 -46.10
C GLN A 722 2.58 -25.69 -46.98
N TYR A 723 2.13 -26.92 -47.21
CA TYR A 723 2.87 -27.89 -48.03
C TYR A 723 2.70 -27.60 -49.53
N ASN A 724 3.62 -26.80 -50.08
CA ASN A 724 3.60 -26.34 -51.46
C ASN A 724 5.03 -26.02 -51.93
N ASP A 725 5.22 -25.80 -53.23
CA ASP A 725 6.54 -25.40 -53.77
C ASP A 725 6.91 -23.96 -53.42
N GLN A 726 5.92 -23.11 -53.17
CA GLN A 726 6.07 -21.72 -52.70
C GLN A 726 4.91 -21.35 -51.77
N PRO A 727 5.15 -20.52 -50.72
CA PRO A 727 4.09 -20.02 -49.87
C PRO A 727 3.21 -19.02 -50.63
N THR A 728 1.90 -19.12 -50.45
CA THR A 728 0.91 -18.19 -51.06
C THR A 728 0.32 -17.24 -50.02
N PHE A 729 0.80 -17.28 -48.78
CA PHE A 729 0.37 -16.37 -47.74
C PHE A 729 0.83 -14.94 -48.06
N ASN A 730 -0.12 -14.00 -48.08
CA ASN A 730 0.11 -12.62 -48.51
C ASN A 730 0.52 -11.68 -47.37
N LYS A 731 0.77 -12.22 -46.17
CA LYS A 731 1.26 -11.48 -45.01
C LYS A 731 2.66 -11.96 -44.61
N SER A 732 3.26 -11.29 -43.63
CA SER A 732 4.63 -11.56 -43.20
C SER A 732 4.72 -12.83 -42.37
N PHE A 733 5.82 -13.58 -42.50
CA PHE A 733 6.13 -14.71 -41.64
C PHE A 733 7.64 -14.90 -41.51
N ASP A 734 8.07 -15.67 -40.52
CA ASP A 734 9.48 -15.85 -40.16
C ASP A 734 9.99 -17.26 -40.52
N ILE A 735 9.15 -18.29 -40.34
CA ILE A 735 9.45 -19.68 -40.70
C ILE A 735 8.31 -20.24 -41.55
N TRP A 736 8.65 -21.10 -42.52
CA TRP A 736 7.71 -21.84 -43.34
C TRP A 736 7.94 -23.34 -43.22
N GLN A 737 6.92 -24.09 -42.78
CA GLN A 737 6.89 -25.55 -42.88
C GLN A 737 6.33 -25.94 -44.26
N TYR A 738 7.19 -26.52 -45.10
CA TYR A 738 6.90 -26.73 -46.53
C TYR A 738 6.70 -28.19 -46.93
N SER A 739 7.02 -29.15 -46.06
CA SER A 739 6.82 -30.57 -46.31
C SER A 739 6.76 -31.36 -45.01
N SER A 740 5.96 -32.43 -44.96
CA SER A 740 5.94 -33.43 -43.88
C SER A 740 6.57 -34.76 -44.27
N LYS A 741 7.28 -34.80 -45.40
CA LYS A 741 7.79 -36.01 -46.04
C LYS A 741 9.32 -36.07 -46.09
N GLY A 742 10.00 -35.28 -45.26
CA GLY A 742 11.45 -35.27 -45.19
C GLY A 742 12.00 -36.62 -44.72
N GLN A 743 13.10 -37.07 -45.31
CA GLN A 743 13.86 -38.21 -44.82
C GLN A 743 15.30 -37.75 -44.57
N ILE A 744 15.63 -37.54 -43.29
CA ILE A 744 16.91 -36.95 -42.89
C ILE A 744 17.80 -38.04 -42.27
N PRO A 745 18.98 -38.32 -42.83
CA PRO A 745 19.95 -39.21 -42.21
C PRO A 745 20.21 -38.85 -40.75
N GLY A 746 20.00 -39.81 -39.86
CA GLY A 746 20.17 -39.63 -38.42
C GLY A 746 18.89 -39.25 -37.65
N LEU A 747 17.78 -38.92 -38.31
CA LEU A 747 16.46 -38.74 -37.69
C LEU A 747 15.50 -39.85 -38.16
N GLY A 748 14.58 -40.26 -37.29
CA GLY A 748 13.63 -41.34 -37.59
C GLY A 748 12.32 -40.87 -38.22
N GLY A 749 11.77 -41.70 -39.12
CA GLY A 749 10.46 -41.48 -39.73
C GLY A 749 10.43 -40.40 -40.82
N LEU A 750 9.23 -39.95 -41.16
CA LEU A 750 9.04 -38.76 -41.99
C LEU A 750 9.14 -37.53 -41.09
N ILE A 751 9.85 -36.52 -41.56
CA ILE A 751 10.20 -35.31 -40.81
C ILE A 751 9.53 -34.10 -41.46
N ASP A 752 8.98 -33.25 -40.61
CA ASP A 752 8.49 -31.94 -41.01
C ASP A 752 9.67 -31.00 -41.28
N MET A 753 9.68 -30.47 -42.50
CA MET A 753 10.78 -29.68 -43.07
C MET A 753 10.41 -28.21 -43.07
N ASN A 754 11.33 -27.40 -42.56
CA ASN A 754 11.17 -25.99 -42.33
C ASN A 754 12.21 -25.16 -43.07
N ARG A 755 11.83 -23.94 -43.44
CA ARG A 755 12.73 -22.95 -44.01
C ARG A 755 12.56 -21.62 -43.31
N ALA A 756 13.68 -21.02 -42.89
CA ALA A 756 13.68 -19.66 -42.38
C ALA A 756 13.46 -18.67 -43.53
N TYR A 757 12.50 -17.77 -43.40
CA TYR A 757 12.21 -16.69 -44.36
C TYR A 757 12.84 -15.36 -43.95
N LYS A 758 13.15 -15.22 -42.67
CA LYS A 758 13.83 -14.05 -42.10
C LYS A 758 15.01 -14.51 -41.27
N ASN A 759 15.88 -13.55 -40.97
CA ASN A 759 16.89 -13.74 -39.94
C ASN A 759 16.17 -13.79 -38.59
N LEU A 760 16.49 -14.80 -37.78
CA LEU A 760 15.93 -15.02 -36.45
C LEU A 760 17.03 -15.06 -35.41
#